data_AF-A0A6N2N0U5-F1
#
_entry.id   AF-A0A6N2N0U5-F1
#
_cell.length_a   1.000
_cell.length_b   1.000
_cell.length_c   1.000
_cell.angle_alpha   90.00
_cell.angle_beta   90.00
_cell.angle_gamma   90.00
#
_symmetry.space_group_name_H-M   'P 1'
#
loop_
_entity.id
_entity.type
_entity.pdbx_description
1 polymer ?
#
loop_
_entity_poly.entity_id
_entity_poly.type
_entity_poly.pdbx_seq_one_letter_code
_entity_poly.pdbx_strand_id
1 'polypeptide(L)'
;MVTYNLALILKNPLNEAEFLLVKQNPPPKFGVEEYDTFVDSDLWDLPSTKLDLEDGELESGAIVIEGLEKTDLGKFDVESAINKVLEQVGFKVSDGGEWRFLKLVEEAEFGPGLPVHKVYIVGRLLPGNQNLPELCKWMSVQSCLSWLVDVKKSSERVGPMVVLGLINDSAQSSEKVNATLHYQEYPPGVIIVPMKSRTAKPFHTTNLVIFAPKSVKNESEDYNFVAHGDALIVDPGCRADFHEELLKIVAALSKKLVVFVTHHHGDHVDGLSVIQKCNPNATLIAHENTMRRIRKDDWSLGHISVSGGEDICIGGQRLNIIFAPGHTDGHMALLHVETHSLIVGDHCVGQGSALLDIASGGNMADYFHSTYKFIELAPHILIPMHGRVNLWPKHMLCGYLKNRRSRELSILEAIENGAKTLFDIVANVYSGTDRSLWPHAASNVRLHVDHLSQQNMLPKQCKITVFLKDLSTRFRTAVREGSLQATITVVLCLSLVLSVVILTMFVNNNVKRYLVSEDYSYSPQSATFTLPSSRSPCSYFLCSSFLSPPSLQPLRFPITSLRDWLTPKELCHSMNDKELLWRASMVPHIDEYPYNRTPKVAFMFLTRGSLPLAPLWEMFFKGHEGLYSIYLHRPPGFTNKHPESPVFDERQIPSKPAEWGRATMIDAERRLLANALLDFSNERFVLLSETCIPVFNFSTIYNYLTNSNQSFLGSFDDPRHTGRGRYNKKMRPAVTLSDWRKGSQWFEVHRKVAIEMISDVKYHPVFRDHCRPPCYMDEHYFPTLATKILPEMNSNRSITWVDWSGGGSHPRRFVRKDVSEAFLNQIRNGFKCTYNGGITSGQAQNQNLSTTLTKLFNAQLQLINVLSFFFLFGCGLATGVILSSYLSNISFSLHVSQFSFSTTTPSPALIKLPPRVGLKEYLKVPAVKHDMDEKELLWRASMTPNIREFPFDRVPKIAFMFLTKGPVLMAPLWEKFFKGHDGLYSIYVHSSPSYNESDPESPVFHGRRIPSKDVLWGNANMIEAERRLLANALLDIANQRFVLLSESCIPIFNFSTVYTYLMNSTENHVESYVLEGPVGNGRYSPRMRPGIQIKQWRKGSQWFEIDRALAIEVVSDRKYFPLFQKHCTGQCYADEHYLPTFVTMKHAKRNSNRTLTWVDWSRGGPHPAKFLRTEVTTEFLERIRSGSDCVYNGNHTNTCFLFARKFWPNALDRLLRFAPKIMHFNK
;
A
#
# COMPACT_ATOMS: atom_id res chain seq x y z
N MET A 1 31.75 32.90 -14.64
CA MET A 1 31.31 32.49 -15.99
C MET A 1 29.79 32.41 -15.99
N VAL A 2 29.17 32.74 -17.12
CA VAL A 2 27.71 32.70 -17.34
C VAL A 2 27.47 31.87 -18.59
N THR A 3 26.42 31.05 -18.59
CA THR A 3 26.05 30.24 -19.77
C THR A 3 25.07 31.03 -20.61
N TYR A 4 25.30 31.11 -21.91
CA TYR A 4 24.35 31.67 -22.88
C TYR A 4 23.80 30.54 -23.74
N ASN A 5 22.48 30.50 -23.93
CA ASN A 5 21.79 29.58 -24.82
C ASN A 5 20.99 30.39 -25.84
N LEU A 6 21.06 30.01 -27.12
CA LEU A 6 20.31 30.63 -28.21
C LEU A 6 19.11 29.75 -28.56
N ALA A 7 17.92 30.34 -28.64
CA ALA A 7 16.68 29.69 -29.05
C ALA A 7 16.11 30.40 -30.28
N LEU A 8 15.81 29.63 -31.33
CA LEU A 8 15.25 30.16 -32.58
C LEU A 8 13.73 30.05 -32.62
N ILE A 9 13.08 31.19 -32.86
CA ILE A 9 11.66 31.28 -33.20
C ILE A 9 11.59 31.33 -34.72
N LEU A 10 11.67 30.15 -35.35
CA LEU A 10 11.50 30.00 -36.79
C LEU A 10 10.02 30.11 -37.14
N LYS A 11 9.66 31.06 -38.02
CA LYS A 11 8.28 31.31 -38.46
C LYS A 11 7.88 30.51 -39.69
N ASN A 12 6.66 30.00 -39.70
CA ASN A 12 6.09 29.29 -40.86
C ASN A 12 5.85 30.28 -42.02
N PRO A 13 6.43 30.08 -43.22
CA PRO A 13 6.23 30.96 -44.38
C PRO A 13 4.77 31.02 -44.86
N LEU A 14 3.97 29.98 -44.59
CA LEU A 14 2.56 29.88 -44.98
C LEU A 14 1.60 30.38 -43.90
N ASN A 15 2.03 30.52 -42.64
CA ASN A 15 1.20 30.97 -41.53
C ASN A 15 2.03 31.71 -40.45
N GLU A 16 2.05 33.04 -40.48
CA GLU A 16 2.83 33.85 -39.54
C GLU A 16 2.42 33.68 -38.06
N ALA A 17 1.25 33.11 -37.77
CA ALA A 17 0.82 32.79 -36.41
C ALA A 17 1.56 31.56 -35.82
N GLU A 18 2.16 30.72 -36.67
CA GLU A 18 2.88 29.51 -36.28
C GLU A 18 4.39 29.71 -36.17
N PHE A 19 5.00 28.89 -35.34
CA PHE A 19 6.45 28.77 -35.16
C PHE A 19 6.85 27.31 -34.95
N LEU A 20 8.11 27.01 -35.21
CA LEU A 20 8.63 25.64 -35.18
C LEU A 20 8.99 25.21 -33.74
N LEU A 21 8.49 24.05 -33.34
CA LEU A 21 8.99 23.31 -32.17
C LEU A 21 9.75 22.07 -32.63
N VAL A 22 10.77 21.69 -31.84
CA VAL A 22 11.47 20.41 -31.98
C VAL A 22 11.22 19.55 -30.75
N LYS A 23 11.01 18.26 -30.98
CA LYS A 23 10.86 17.24 -29.95
C LYS A 23 12.18 17.10 -29.19
N GLN A 24 12.15 17.40 -27.90
CA GLN A 24 13.31 17.35 -27.02
C GLN A 24 13.68 15.89 -26.74
N ASN A 25 14.98 15.58 -26.82
CA ASN A 25 15.48 14.25 -26.50
C ASN A 25 15.26 13.94 -25.01
N PRO A 26 14.64 12.79 -24.66
CA PRO A 26 14.55 12.36 -23.28
C PRO A 26 15.95 12.02 -22.72
N PRO A 27 16.16 12.13 -21.39
CA PRO A 27 17.42 11.75 -20.77
C PRO A 27 17.82 10.29 -21.04
N PRO A 28 19.12 9.95 -20.96
CA PRO A 28 19.59 8.59 -21.17
C PRO A 28 18.92 7.58 -20.22
N LYS A 29 18.52 6.43 -20.79
CA LYS A 29 17.94 5.31 -20.04
C LYS A 29 18.90 4.77 -18.98
N PHE A 30 18.33 4.20 -17.92
CA PHE A 30 19.06 3.72 -16.77
C PHE A 30 19.76 2.38 -16.99
N GLY A 31 19.38 1.60 -18.01
CA GLY A 31 19.85 0.23 -18.21
C GLY A 31 19.24 -0.74 -17.19
N VAL A 32 18.04 -0.45 -16.69
CA VAL A 32 17.34 -1.21 -15.64
C VAL A 32 15.87 -1.29 -16.03
N GLU A 33 15.42 -2.48 -16.43
CA GLU A 33 14.09 -2.69 -17.02
C GLU A 33 12.94 -2.10 -16.19
N GLU A 34 12.92 -2.34 -14.87
CA GLU A 34 11.93 -1.76 -13.95
C GLU A 34 11.78 -0.24 -14.13
N TYR A 35 12.90 0.49 -14.17
CA TYR A 35 12.90 1.95 -14.26
C TYR A 35 12.68 2.46 -15.68
N ASP A 36 13.20 1.75 -16.68
CA ASP A 36 13.13 2.14 -18.09
C ASP A 36 11.74 1.89 -18.74
N THR A 37 10.79 1.31 -17.99
CA THR A 37 9.36 1.31 -18.34
C THR A 37 8.62 2.60 -18.00
N PHE A 38 9.12 3.41 -17.05
CA PHE A 38 8.44 4.64 -16.59
C PHE A 38 8.76 5.84 -17.50
N VAL A 39 8.22 5.81 -18.72
CA VAL A 39 8.46 6.83 -19.76
C VAL A 39 7.65 8.12 -19.50
N ASP A 40 8.31 9.27 -19.50
CA ASP A 40 7.69 10.60 -19.48
C ASP A 40 7.09 10.96 -20.84
N SER A 41 6.02 11.79 -20.88
CA SER A 41 5.42 12.25 -22.14
C SER A 41 6.40 13.07 -22.99
N ASP A 42 6.23 13.02 -24.31
CA ASP A 42 6.99 13.84 -25.25
C ASP A 42 6.95 15.34 -24.88
N LEU A 43 8.12 15.98 -24.97
CA LEU A 43 8.33 17.40 -24.68
C LEU A 43 8.72 18.11 -25.97
N TRP A 44 8.02 19.19 -26.30
CA TRP A 44 8.26 20.04 -27.46
C TRP A 44 8.66 21.43 -27.00
N ASP A 45 9.78 21.95 -27.46
CA ASP A 45 10.25 23.31 -27.13
C ASP A 45 10.94 23.93 -28.34
N LEU A 46 11.30 25.22 -28.25
CA LEU A 46 12.00 25.91 -29.34
C LEU A 46 13.35 25.21 -29.65
N PRO A 47 13.72 25.08 -30.94
CA PRO A 47 15.02 24.55 -31.31
C PRO A 47 16.12 25.51 -30.81
N SER A 48 17.17 24.95 -30.20
CA SER A 48 18.12 25.73 -29.41
C SER A 48 19.51 25.09 -29.30
N THR A 49 20.50 25.90 -28.94
CA THR A 49 21.88 25.44 -28.69
C THR A 49 22.55 26.30 -27.62
N LYS A 50 23.70 25.83 -27.13
CA LYS A 50 24.59 26.66 -26.31
C LYS A 50 25.30 27.67 -27.22
N LEU A 51 25.38 28.91 -26.77
CA LEU A 51 26.20 29.95 -27.37
C LEU A 51 27.65 29.78 -26.85
N ASP A 52 28.59 29.68 -27.77
CA ASP A 52 30.02 29.50 -27.49
C ASP A 52 30.76 30.84 -27.66
N LEU A 53 31.85 31.05 -26.90
CA LEU A 53 32.70 32.23 -27.03
C LEU A 53 33.56 32.12 -28.30
N GLU A 54 33.93 33.28 -28.84
CA GLU A 54 34.66 33.40 -30.10
C GLU A 54 36.17 33.50 -29.85
N ASP A 55 36.95 32.57 -30.39
CA ASP A 55 38.43 32.48 -30.26
C ASP A 55 39.12 32.91 -31.59
N GLY A 56 38.96 34.15 -32.04
CA GLY A 56 39.56 34.63 -33.29
C GLY A 56 39.34 36.12 -33.63
N GLU A 57 39.92 36.57 -34.75
CA GLU A 57 39.53 37.82 -35.42
C GLU A 57 38.33 37.56 -36.37
N LEU A 58 37.41 38.52 -36.49
CA LEU A 58 36.20 38.36 -37.30
C LEU A 58 36.53 38.23 -38.80
N GLU A 59 36.16 37.10 -39.40
CA GLU A 59 35.69 37.13 -40.79
C GLU A 59 34.28 37.75 -40.82
N SER A 60 33.95 38.47 -41.90
CA SER A 60 32.66 39.16 -42.02
C SER A 60 31.51 38.16 -42.20
N GLY A 61 30.81 37.83 -41.11
CA GLY A 61 29.66 36.92 -41.10
C GLY A 61 28.61 37.24 -42.17
N ALA A 62 28.00 36.20 -42.72
CA ALA A 62 27.06 36.29 -43.83
C ALA A 62 25.62 36.63 -43.38
N ILE A 63 25.31 36.48 -42.08
CA ILE A 63 23.98 36.72 -41.52
C ILE A 63 23.89 38.09 -40.84
N VAL A 64 23.14 39.01 -41.45
CA VAL A 64 22.74 40.27 -40.79
C VAL A 64 21.55 40.01 -39.86
N ILE A 65 21.70 40.32 -38.57
CA ILE A 65 20.67 40.10 -37.53
C ILE A 65 20.20 41.47 -37.02
N GLU A 66 19.00 41.88 -37.40
CA GLU A 66 18.43 43.18 -37.02
C GLU A 66 18.38 43.32 -35.49
N GLY A 67 18.93 44.43 -34.99
CA GLY A 67 18.91 44.81 -33.58
C GLY A 67 20.02 44.24 -32.71
N LEU A 68 20.81 43.26 -33.19
CA LEU A 68 21.86 42.61 -32.39
C LEU A 68 22.99 43.59 -31.99
N GLU A 69 23.31 44.55 -32.85
CA GLU A 69 24.30 45.63 -32.65
C GLU A 69 24.11 46.44 -31.34
N LYS A 70 22.91 46.40 -30.76
CA LYS A 70 22.55 47.13 -29.53
C LYS A 70 22.79 46.30 -28.26
N THR A 71 23.52 45.18 -28.37
CA THR A 71 23.69 44.20 -27.29
C THR A 71 25.14 43.77 -27.11
N ASP A 72 25.51 43.41 -25.89
CA ASP A 72 26.84 42.87 -25.50
C ASP A 72 26.99 41.38 -25.90
N LEU A 73 26.51 41.02 -27.10
CA LEU A 73 26.53 39.65 -27.64
C LEU A 73 27.54 39.46 -28.80
N GLY A 74 28.15 40.54 -29.32
CA GLY A 74 29.18 40.49 -30.38
C GLY A 74 30.57 40.00 -29.94
N LYS A 75 30.59 38.92 -29.14
CA LYS A 75 31.78 38.22 -28.61
C LYS A 75 31.56 36.70 -28.53
N PHE A 76 30.53 36.25 -29.24
CA PHE A 76 30.00 34.91 -29.25
C PHE A 76 29.66 34.56 -30.68
N ASP A 77 29.90 33.31 -31.07
CA ASP A 77 29.64 32.83 -32.42
C ASP A 77 28.15 32.56 -32.64
N VAL A 78 27.40 33.64 -32.90
CA VAL A 78 25.95 33.62 -33.15
C VAL A 78 25.62 32.97 -34.49
N GLU A 79 26.47 33.12 -35.52
CA GLU A 79 26.24 32.52 -36.84
C GLU A 79 26.38 31.00 -36.81
N SER A 80 27.41 30.44 -36.17
CA SER A 80 27.53 29.00 -35.92
C SER A 80 26.41 28.49 -35.01
N ALA A 81 26.00 29.28 -34.01
CA ALA A 81 24.84 28.91 -33.18
C ALA A 81 23.53 28.83 -34.00
N ILE A 82 23.29 29.76 -34.94
CA ILE A 82 22.14 29.68 -35.86
C ILE A 82 22.24 28.45 -36.77
N ASN A 83 23.41 28.20 -37.37
CA ASN A 83 23.66 27.02 -38.20
C ASN A 83 23.40 25.71 -37.42
N LYS A 84 24.02 25.54 -36.23
CA LYS A 84 23.83 24.40 -35.32
C LYS A 84 22.36 24.15 -34.96
N VAL A 85 21.51 25.18 -34.93
CA VAL A 85 20.08 25.04 -34.62
C VAL A 85 19.25 24.74 -35.87
N LEU A 86 19.61 25.27 -37.03
CA LEU A 86 18.96 24.95 -38.30
C LEU A 86 19.23 23.49 -38.73
N GLU A 87 20.44 22.98 -38.48
CA GLU A 87 20.80 21.57 -38.71
C GLU A 87 19.92 20.60 -37.89
N GLN A 88 19.57 20.93 -36.64
CA GLN A 88 18.68 20.12 -35.80
C GLN A 88 17.28 19.91 -36.41
N VAL A 89 16.83 20.86 -37.23
CA VAL A 89 15.48 20.87 -37.82
C VAL A 89 15.49 20.64 -39.34
N GLY A 90 16.66 20.34 -39.92
CA GLY A 90 16.80 19.98 -41.34
C GLY A 90 16.86 21.16 -42.33
N PHE A 91 17.06 22.38 -41.85
CA PHE A 91 17.18 23.59 -42.68
C PHE A 91 18.63 24.09 -42.77
N LYS A 92 18.88 25.01 -43.70
CA LYS A 92 20.15 25.74 -43.86
C LYS A 92 19.92 27.24 -43.71
N VAL A 93 20.99 28.00 -43.48
CA VAL A 93 20.94 29.47 -43.45
C VAL A 93 20.40 30.06 -44.75
N SER A 94 20.67 29.43 -45.91
CA SER A 94 20.10 29.78 -47.22
C SER A 94 18.58 29.72 -47.30
N ASP A 95 17.94 29.00 -46.37
CA ASP A 95 16.50 28.77 -46.35
C ASP A 95 15.79 29.77 -45.42
N GLY A 96 16.56 30.60 -44.69
CA GLY A 96 16.10 31.74 -43.92
C GLY A 96 16.22 33.05 -44.70
N GLY A 97 15.26 33.94 -44.50
CA GLY A 97 15.28 35.33 -44.96
C GLY A 97 15.75 36.26 -43.85
N GLU A 98 14.85 37.12 -43.37
CA GLU A 98 15.15 38.10 -42.32
C GLU A 98 15.34 37.45 -40.95
N TRP A 99 16.38 37.92 -40.23
CA TRP A 99 16.72 37.52 -38.86
C TRP A 99 16.68 38.74 -37.93
N ARG A 100 16.05 38.62 -36.76
CA ARG A 100 15.91 39.71 -35.80
C ARG A 100 16.09 39.25 -34.36
N PHE A 101 16.91 39.98 -33.59
CA PHE A 101 16.99 39.80 -32.14
C PHE A 101 15.65 40.19 -31.50
N LEU A 102 15.09 39.30 -30.67
CA LEU A 102 13.83 39.54 -29.97
C LEU A 102 14.07 40.09 -28.55
N LYS A 103 14.76 39.31 -27.72
CA LYS A 103 15.07 39.65 -26.32
C LYS A 103 16.13 38.74 -25.72
N LEU A 104 16.72 39.22 -24.63
CA LEU A 104 17.56 38.45 -23.70
C LEU A 104 16.74 38.18 -22.43
N VAL A 105 16.70 36.93 -21.96
CA VAL A 105 16.04 36.57 -20.68
C VAL A 105 17.08 35.94 -19.76
N GLU A 106 17.36 36.60 -18.64
CA GLU A 106 18.14 36.03 -17.54
C GLU A 106 17.27 35.02 -16.77
N GLU A 107 17.84 33.85 -16.44
CA GLU A 107 17.20 32.85 -15.59
C GLU A 107 17.50 33.10 -14.11
N ALA A 108 16.47 33.02 -13.26
CA ALA A 108 16.59 33.22 -11.82
C ALA A 108 17.59 32.25 -11.14
N GLU A 109 18.18 32.67 -10.01
CA GLU A 109 19.32 31.98 -9.41
C GLU A 109 18.94 30.74 -8.56
N PHE A 110 18.43 29.70 -9.23
CA PHE A 110 18.08 28.41 -8.63
C PHE A 110 19.28 27.64 -8.04
N GLY A 111 20.49 27.91 -8.53
CA GLY A 111 21.74 27.28 -8.10
C GLY A 111 21.81 25.75 -8.27
N PRO A 112 22.92 25.12 -7.84
CA PRO A 112 24.26 25.70 -7.72
C PRO A 112 24.97 25.86 -9.09
N GLY A 113 24.34 25.40 -10.19
CA GLY A 113 24.85 25.59 -11.55
C GLY A 113 24.85 27.07 -11.97
N LEU A 114 25.69 27.41 -12.95
CA LEU A 114 25.89 28.79 -13.44
C LEU A 114 24.55 29.47 -13.84
N PRO A 115 24.49 30.82 -13.78
CA PRO A 115 23.39 31.58 -14.38
C PRO A 115 23.28 31.28 -15.88
N VAL A 116 22.04 31.17 -16.38
CA VAL A 116 21.75 30.91 -17.78
C VAL A 116 21.02 32.10 -18.38
N HIS A 117 21.56 32.65 -19.46
CA HIS A 117 20.94 33.68 -20.26
C HIS A 117 20.39 33.06 -21.55
N LYS A 118 19.13 33.37 -21.88
CA LYS A 118 18.42 32.84 -23.06
C LYS A 118 18.27 33.95 -24.09
N VAL A 119 18.98 33.82 -25.21
CA VAL A 119 18.97 34.72 -26.36
C VAL A 119 17.88 34.24 -27.31
N TYR A 120 16.86 35.07 -27.54
CA TYR A 120 15.80 34.76 -28.50
C TYR A 120 16.03 35.52 -29.80
N ILE A 121 16.11 34.77 -30.91
CA ILE A 121 16.18 35.33 -32.27
C ILE A 121 14.99 34.79 -33.07
N VAL A 122 14.31 35.67 -33.79
CA VAL A 122 13.23 35.33 -34.73
C VAL A 122 13.84 35.22 -36.12
N GLY A 123 13.51 34.16 -36.86
CA GLY A 123 13.89 33.98 -38.26
C GLY A 123 12.68 33.62 -39.10
N ARG A 124 12.56 34.23 -40.28
CA ARG A 124 11.51 33.89 -41.25
C ARG A 124 12.06 32.92 -42.29
N LEU A 125 11.53 31.70 -42.38
CA LEU A 125 11.90 30.79 -43.47
C LEU A 125 11.33 31.27 -44.81
N LEU A 126 12.02 30.94 -45.90
CA LEU A 126 11.60 31.25 -47.26
C LEU A 126 10.64 30.16 -47.81
N PRO A 127 9.83 30.43 -48.86
CA PRO A 127 8.94 29.45 -49.48
C PRO A 127 9.67 28.34 -50.26
N GLY A 128 10.34 27.43 -49.55
CA GLY A 128 11.11 26.30 -50.10
C GLY A 128 10.37 24.94 -50.06
N ASN A 129 11.14 23.84 -50.07
CA ASN A 129 10.63 22.47 -50.03
C ASN A 129 10.31 22.04 -48.58
N GLN A 130 9.06 22.21 -48.14
CA GLN A 130 8.66 22.21 -46.72
C GLN A 130 8.44 20.81 -46.09
N ASN A 131 9.25 19.80 -46.43
CA ASN A 131 9.18 18.49 -45.79
C ASN A 131 9.83 18.53 -44.40
N LEU A 132 9.02 18.72 -43.35
CA LEU A 132 9.49 18.69 -41.96
C LEU A 132 10.00 17.28 -41.57
N PRO A 133 11.09 17.18 -40.80
CA PRO A 133 11.44 15.94 -40.10
C PRO A 133 10.35 15.53 -39.10
N GLU A 134 10.19 14.23 -38.84
CA GLU A 134 9.20 13.69 -37.87
C GLU A 134 9.37 14.22 -36.43
N LEU A 135 10.55 14.77 -36.11
CA LEU A 135 10.87 15.39 -34.83
C LEU A 135 10.48 16.86 -34.73
N CYS A 136 9.89 17.46 -35.77
CA CYS A 136 9.53 18.87 -35.85
C CYS A 136 8.01 19.07 -36.00
N LYS A 137 7.47 20.15 -35.43
CA LYS A 137 6.03 20.45 -35.43
C LYS A 137 5.78 21.96 -35.48
N TRP A 138 4.92 22.41 -36.40
CA TRP A 138 4.39 23.77 -36.39
C TRP A 138 3.33 23.93 -35.29
N MET A 139 3.44 24.97 -34.46
CA MET A 139 2.44 25.28 -33.44
C MET A 139 2.19 26.79 -33.33
N SER A 140 0.97 27.17 -32.93
CA SER A 140 0.62 28.56 -32.59
C SER A 140 0.72 28.80 -31.07
N VAL A 141 0.79 30.07 -30.66
CA VAL A 141 0.84 30.43 -29.23
C VAL A 141 -0.39 29.91 -28.48
N GLN A 142 -1.56 29.97 -29.12
CA GLN A 142 -2.83 29.46 -28.57
C GLN A 142 -2.84 27.92 -28.47
N SER A 143 -2.21 27.22 -29.41
CA SER A 143 -2.00 25.77 -29.36
C SER A 143 -1.13 25.39 -28.18
N CYS A 144 -0.01 26.11 -27.97
CA CYS A 144 0.88 25.87 -26.84
C CYS A 144 0.23 26.18 -25.49
N LEU A 145 -0.54 27.27 -25.40
CA LEU A 145 -1.29 27.64 -24.19
C LEU A 145 -2.29 26.55 -23.76
N SER A 146 -3.03 25.93 -24.68
CA SER A 146 -3.99 24.87 -24.31
C SER A 146 -3.30 23.64 -23.72
N TRP A 147 -2.11 23.28 -24.21
CA TRP A 147 -1.29 22.18 -23.69
C TRP A 147 -0.58 22.49 -22.36
N LEU A 148 -0.63 23.73 -21.89
CA LEU A 148 -0.02 24.17 -20.63
C LEU A 148 -1.05 24.40 -19.51
N VAL A 149 -2.34 24.61 -19.83
CA VAL A 149 -3.37 25.09 -18.89
C VAL A 149 -4.57 24.15 -18.71
N ASP A 150 -4.85 23.25 -19.67
CA ASP A 150 -5.84 22.15 -19.52
C ASP A 150 -5.13 20.80 -19.70
N VAL A 151 -4.24 20.49 -18.77
CA VAL A 151 -3.27 19.39 -18.92
C VAL A 151 -3.91 18.03 -18.63
N LYS A 152 -3.98 17.19 -19.66
CA LYS A 152 -4.46 15.81 -19.55
C LYS A 152 -3.30 14.89 -19.21
N LYS A 153 -3.49 14.02 -18.22
CA LYS A 153 -2.53 12.99 -17.81
C LYS A 153 -2.17 12.13 -19.04
N SER A 154 -0.90 12.20 -19.46
CA SER A 154 -0.34 11.62 -20.69
C SER A 154 -0.58 12.37 -22.01
N SER A 155 -0.84 13.70 -21.99
CA SER A 155 -0.73 14.53 -23.20
C SER A 155 0.74 14.81 -23.57
N GLU A 156 0.97 15.27 -24.81
CA GLU A 156 2.21 15.96 -25.19
C GLU A 156 2.40 17.24 -24.33
N ARG A 157 3.65 17.68 -24.19
CA ARG A 157 4.05 18.77 -23.27
C ARG A 157 4.81 19.87 -24.03
N VAL A 158 4.65 21.11 -23.58
CA VAL A 158 5.39 22.28 -24.11
C VAL A 158 6.43 22.72 -23.10
N GLY A 159 7.65 23.00 -23.56
CA GLY A 159 8.77 23.41 -22.71
C GLY A 159 8.83 24.91 -22.36
N PRO A 160 9.75 25.29 -21.46
CA PRO A 160 9.83 26.65 -20.91
C PRO A 160 10.34 27.72 -21.89
N MET A 161 11.04 27.38 -22.99
CA MET A 161 11.52 28.42 -23.91
C MET A 161 10.38 29.00 -24.74
N VAL A 162 9.35 28.22 -25.10
CA VAL A 162 8.08 28.77 -25.64
C VAL A 162 7.44 29.74 -24.64
N VAL A 163 7.38 29.36 -23.36
CA VAL A 163 6.68 30.16 -22.34
C VAL A 163 7.39 31.49 -22.08
N LEU A 164 8.69 31.43 -21.80
CA LEU A 164 9.54 32.59 -21.56
C LEU A 164 9.73 33.45 -22.83
N GLY A 165 9.80 32.83 -24.01
CA GLY A 165 10.04 33.50 -25.28
C GLY A 165 8.80 34.20 -25.85
N LEU A 166 7.62 33.56 -25.80
CA LEU A 166 6.45 33.95 -26.58
C LEU A 166 5.16 34.16 -25.76
N ILE A 167 4.96 33.47 -24.64
CA ILE A 167 3.69 33.51 -23.90
C ILE A 167 3.67 34.62 -22.86
N ASN A 168 4.73 34.79 -22.06
CA ASN A 168 4.73 35.71 -20.91
C ASN A 168 4.64 37.20 -21.30
N ASP A 169 5.00 37.54 -22.55
CA ASP A 169 4.85 38.88 -23.12
C ASP A 169 3.40 39.17 -23.58
N SER A 170 2.60 38.12 -23.83
CA SER A 170 1.18 38.26 -24.09
C SER A 170 0.44 38.64 -22.79
N ALA A 171 -0.69 39.35 -22.92
CA ALA A 171 -1.36 40.02 -21.78
C ALA A 171 -2.00 39.08 -20.74
N GLN A 172 -1.79 37.76 -20.82
CA GLN A 172 -2.43 36.73 -20.00
C GLN A 172 -1.63 36.31 -18.75
N SER A 173 -0.39 36.79 -18.54
CA SER A 173 0.36 36.53 -17.30
C SER A 173 -0.43 36.94 -16.03
N SER A 174 -0.11 36.34 -14.89
CA SER A 174 -0.76 36.56 -13.58
C SER A 174 -0.65 38.02 -13.07
N GLU A 175 -1.16 38.34 -11.87
CA GLU A 175 -0.88 39.65 -11.26
C GLU A 175 0.63 39.84 -11.13
N LYS A 176 1.18 40.89 -11.75
CA LYS A 176 2.64 41.02 -11.91
C LYS A 176 3.30 41.35 -10.58
N VAL A 177 3.78 40.30 -9.92
CA VAL A 177 4.82 40.35 -8.90
C VAL A 177 5.93 41.30 -9.38
N ASN A 178 6.33 42.22 -8.50
CA ASN A 178 7.03 43.46 -8.86
C ASN A 178 8.25 43.22 -9.77
N ALA A 179 8.41 44.05 -10.81
CA ALA A 179 9.35 43.87 -11.93
C ALA A 179 10.85 43.89 -11.56
N THR A 180 11.20 44.10 -10.30
CA THR A 180 12.57 43.99 -9.78
C THR A 180 12.90 42.62 -9.17
N LEU A 181 11.95 41.66 -9.16
CA LEU A 181 12.19 40.30 -8.68
C LEU A 181 12.66 39.37 -9.80
N HIS A 182 13.72 38.61 -9.55
CA HIS A 182 14.18 37.55 -10.46
C HIS A 182 13.37 36.27 -10.19
N TYR A 183 12.37 36.00 -11.04
CA TYR A 183 11.49 34.83 -10.93
C TYR A 183 11.36 34.06 -12.25
N GLN A 184 10.82 32.84 -12.18
CA GLN A 184 10.39 32.08 -13.36
C GLN A 184 8.89 31.77 -13.25
N GLU A 185 8.09 32.25 -14.21
CA GLU A 185 6.69 31.79 -14.39
C GLU A 185 6.70 30.67 -15.44
N TYR A 186 6.58 29.42 -14.98
CA TYR A 186 6.47 28.22 -15.81
C TYR A 186 5.93 27.04 -14.99
N PRO A 187 4.81 26.42 -15.39
CA PRO A 187 3.91 26.82 -16.48
C PRO A 187 3.17 28.13 -16.16
N PRO A 188 2.45 28.76 -17.12
CA PRO A 188 1.72 30.01 -16.88
C PRO A 188 0.81 29.95 -15.64
N GLY A 189 0.86 31.00 -14.80
CA GLY A 189 0.17 31.04 -13.51
C GLY A 189 0.92 30.39 -12.34
N VAL A 190 2.05 29.71 -12.57
CA VAL A 190 2.92 29.13 -11.53
C VAL A 190 4.23 29.93 -11.47
N ILE A 191 4.29 30.89 -10.55
CA ILE A 191 5.48 31.72 -10.31
C ILE A 191 6.39 31.02 -9.30
N ILE A 192 7.70 31.01 -9.58
CA ILE A 192 8.73 30.42 -8.73
C ILE A 192 9.83 31.46 -8.49
N VAL A 193 10.07 31.82 -7.22
CA VAL A 193 11.09 32.80 -6.80
C VAL A 193 12.15 32.09 -5.93
N PRO A 194 13.41 31.97 -6.36
CA PRO A 194 14.46 31.34 -5.57
C PRO A 194 14.96 32.29 -4.46
N MET A 195 14.23 32.32 -3.34
CA MET A 195 14.50 33.18 -2.18
C MET A 195 15.76 32.72 -1.44
N LYS A 196 16.68 33.64 -1.12
CA LYS A 196 17.91 33.31 -0.37
C LYS A 196 17.55 32.86 1.06
N SER A 197 17.88 31.60 1.38
CA SER A 197 17.38 30.90 2.57
C SER A 197 18.52 30.35 3.45
N ARG A 198 18.17 29.58 4.50
CA ARG A 198 19.14 28.92 5.40
C ARG A 198 19.45 27.47 5.01
N THR A 199 19.20 27.11 3.75
CA THR A 199 19.42 25.77 3.20
C THR A 199 20.88 25.29 3.26
N ALA A 200 21.03 23.97 3.17
CA ALA A 200 22.33 23.30 3.11
C ALA A 200 23.01 23.49 1.75
N LYS A 201 24.36 23.59 1.78
CA LYS A 201 25.18 23.55 0.56
C LYS A 201 24.93 22.21 -0.19
N PRO A 202 24.88 22.22 -1.53
CA PRO A 202 25.37 23.28 -2.42
C PRO A 202 24.37 24.42 -2.70
N PHE A 203 23.11 24.31 -2.28
CA PHE A 203 22.10 25.35 -2.54
C PHE A 203 22.28 26.57 -1.63
N HIS A 204 21.72 27.69 -2.07
CA HIS A 204 21.71 28.99 -1.36
C HIS A 204 20.30 29.61 -1.31
N THR A 205 19.30 28.92 -1.85
CA THR A 205 17.95 29.41 -2.13
C THR A 205 16.91 28.33 -1.88
N THR A 206 15.71 28.73 -1.43
CA THR A 206 14.48 27.91 -1.43
C THR A 206 13.50 28.50 -2.43
N ASN A 207 12.81 27.66 -3.18
CA ASN A 207 11.88 28.05 -4.24
C ASN A 207 10.50 28.39 -3.67
N LEU A 208 10.29 29.67 -3.37
CA LEU A 208 8.97 30.21 -3.05
C LEU A 208 8.05 30.03 -4.27
N VAL A 209 7.04 29.17 -4.18
CA VAL A 209 6.04 28.96 -5.26
C VAL A 209 4.80 29.80 -4.97
N ILE A 210 4.30 30.51 -5.97
CA ILE A 210 3.19 31.47 -5.85
C ILE A 210 2.15 31.19 -6.93
N PHE A 211 0.87 31.17 -6.51
CA PHE A 211 -0.29 31.11 -7.39
C PHE A 211 -1.16 32.36 -7.16
N ALA A 212 -1.38 33.15 -8.21
CA ALA A 212 -2.12 34.42 -8.17
C ALA A 212 -2.99 34.61 -9.44
N PRO A 213 -4.08 33.83 -9.61
CA PRO A 213 -4.92 33.88 -10.81
C PRO A 213 -5.75 35.17 -10.90
N LYS A 214 -5.72 35.82 -12.06
CA LYS A 214 -6.37 37.12 -12.33
C LYS A 214 -7.91 37.14 -12.35
N SER A 215 -8.58 35.98 -12.32
CA SER A 215 -10.02 35.90 -12.53
C SER A 215 -10.69 34.91 -11.58
N VAL A 216 -11.46 35.44 -10.62
CA VAL A 216 -12.38 34.62 -9.81
C VAL A 216 -13.51 34.14 -10.73
N LYS A 217 -13.43 32.89 -11.19
CA LYS A 217 -14.56 32.23 -11.85
C LYS A 217 -15.59 31.84 -10.79
N ASN A 218 -16.63 32.66 -10.63
CA ASN A 218 -17.80 32.33 -9.84
C ASN A 218 -18.64 31.25 -10.54
N GLU A 219 -18.26 29.97 -10.46
CA GLU A 219 -19.13 28.84 -10.79
C GLU A 219 -18.56 27.49 -10.29
N SER A 220 -19.25 26.85 -9.33
CA SER A 220 -19.42 25.39 -9.13
C SER A 220 -19.62 25.04 -7.64
N GLU A 221 -20.85 24.71 -7.25
CA GLU A 221 -21.23 24.32 -5.88
C GLU A 221 -21.14 22.80 -5.62
N ASP A 222 -20.04 22.12 -5.99
CA ASP A 222 -19.96 20.64 -5.81
C ASP A 222 -18.55 20.08 -5.49
N TYR A 223 -17.73 20.82 -4.72
CA TYR A 223 -16.43 20.33 -4.24
C TYR A 223 -16.16 20.69 -2.77
N ASN A 224 -15.84 19.67 -1.95
CA ASN A 224 -15.53 19.81 -0.52
C ASN A 224 -14.04 20.16 -0.31
N PHE A 225 -13.66 21.39 -0.65
CA PHE A 225 -12.32 21.92 -0.36
C PHE A 225 -12.12 22.14 1.15
N VAL A 226 -10.91 21.92 1.66
CA VAL A 226 -10.56 22.26 3.06
C VAL A 226 -10.23 23.74 3.24
N ALA A 227 -9.86 24.44 2.17
CA ALA A 227 -9.55 25.86 2.21
C ALA A 227 -9.85 26.55 0.87
N HIS A 228 -10.23 27.82 0.93
CA HIS A 228 -10.41 28.70 -0.22
C HIS A 228 -9.58 29.97 -0.05
N GLY A 229 -8.57 30.17 -0.90
CA GLY A 229 -7.80 31.39 -1.00
C GLY A 229 -8.08 32.15 -2.29
N ASP A 230 -7.66 33.41 -2.34
CA ASP A 230 -7.61 34.19 -3.59
C ASP A 230 -6.18 34.12 -4.20
N ALA A 231 -5.16 33.91 -3.36
CA ALA A 231 -3.78 33.57 -3.74
C ALA A 231 -3.18 32.51 -2.79
N LEU A 232 -2.10 31.85 -3.21
CA LEU A 232 -1.33 30.87 -2.43
C LEU A 232 0.16 31.16 -2.49
N ILE A 233 0.84 31.04 -1.35
CA ILE A 233 2.30 30.91 -1.22
C ILE A 233 2.64 29.51 -0.69
N VAL A 234 3.67 28.87 -1.25
CA VAL A 234 4.28 27.64 -0.73
C VAL A 234 5.68 27.91 -0.21
N ASP A 235 6.00 27.38 0.98
CA ASP A 235 7.33 27.39 1.63
C ASP A 235 8.00 28.78 1.69
N PRO A 236 7.48 29.72 2.51
CA PRO A 236 7.99 31.08 2.65
C PRO A 236 9.33 31.23 3.39
N GLY A 237 10.20 30.23 3.34
CA GLY A 237 11.48 30.25 4.05
C GLY A 237 12.54 31.11 3.35
N CYS A 238 12.87 32.26 3.95
CA CYS A 238 13.98 33.10 3.53
C CYS A 238 14.78 33.58 4.74
N ARG A 239 15.99 34.12 4.51
CA ARG A 239 16.80 34.72 5.57
C ARG A 239 16.25 36.10 5.98
N ALA A 240 16.63 36.54 7.18
CA ALA A 240 16.25 37.85 7.74
C ALA A 240 16.57 39.04 6.83
N ASP A 241 17.68 38.99 6.08
CA ASP A 241 18.07 40.02 5.11
C ASP A 241 17.18 40.07 3.84
N PHE A 242 16.33 39.07 3.63
CA PHE A 242 15.37 38.96 2.52
C PHE A 242 13.90 39.07 2.99
N HIS A 243 13.66 39.40 4.25
CA HIS A 243 12.31 39.63 4.78
C HIS A 243 11.58 40.81 4.10
N GLU A 244 12.31 41.87 3.74
CA GLU A 244 11.76 43.02 2.98
C GLU A 244 11.35 42.65 1.55
N GLU A 245 11.98 41.65 0.95
CA GLU A 245 11.63 41.13 -0.36
C GLU A 245 10.37 40.26 -0.27
N LEU A 246 10.32 39.33 0.70
CA LEU A 246 9.11 38.56 1.00
C LEU A 246 7.92 39.47 1.35
N LEU A 247 8.13 40.55 2.11
CA LEU A 247 7.09 41.52 2.44
C LEU A 247 6.54 42.21 1.18
N LYS A 248 7.40 42.59 0.22
CA LYS A 248 6.97 43.18 -1.06
C LYS A 248 6.21 42.19 -1.94
N ILE A 249 6.61 40.91 -1.95
CA ILE A 249 5.87 39.84 -2.62
C ILE A 249 4.46 39.72 -2.01
N VAL A 250 4.37 39.55 -0.68
CA VAL A 250 3.11 39.32 0.03
C VAL A 250 2.18 40.54 -0.05
N ALA A 251 2.73 41.76 -0.02
CA ALA A 251 1.97 42.99 -0.20
C ALA A 251 1.43 43.21 -1.63
N ALA A 252 1.98 42.49 -2.62
CA ALA A 252 1.47 42.46 -3.99
C ALA A 252 0.43 41.36 -4.23
N LEU A 253 0.10 40.55 -3.21
CA LEU A 253 -0.92 39.50 -3.29
C LEU A 253 -2.24 39.91 -2.62
N SER A 254 -3.31 39.22 -3.02
CA SER A 254 -4.63 39.31 -2.40
C SER A 254 -4.61 39.13 -0.87
N LYS A 255 -5.55 39.77 -0.18
CA LYS A 255 -5.66 39.68 1.30
C LYS A 255 -6.04 38.29 1.80
N LYS A 256 -6.74 37.48 1.01
CA LYS A 256 -7.20 36.14 1.38
C LYS A 256 -6.15 35.08 0.99
N LEU A 257 -4.96 35.24 1.56
CA LEU A 257 -3.78 34.42 1.26
C LEU A 257 -3.86 33.08 1.99
N VAL A 258 -3.70 31.98 1.25
CA VAL A 258 -3.34 30.69 1.84
C VAL A 258 -1.80 30.60 1.87
N VAL A 259 -1.26 30.07 2.96
CA VAL A 259 0.15 29.68 3.05
C VAL A 259 0.18 28.17 3.20
N PHE A 260 0.90 27.48 2.33
CA PHE A 260 1.15 26.04 2.45
C PHE A 260 2.61 25.79 2.85
N VAL A 261 2.83 24.87 3.76
CA VAL A 261 4.19 24.46 4.18
C VAL A 261 4.34 22.97 3.98
N THR A 262 5.32 22.58 3.14
CA THR A 262 5.62 21.17 2.83
C THR A 262 6.11 20.44 4.06
N HIS A 263 7.01 21.05 4.85
CA HIS A 263 7.52 20.54 6.11
C HIS A 263 8.20 21.64 6.95
N HIS A 264 8.59 21.30 8.18
CA HIS A 264 8.95 22.25 9.24
C HIS A 264 10.43 22.70 9.28
N HIS A 265 11.26 22.41 8.26
CA HIS A 265 12.66 22.86 8.28
C HIS A 265 12.75 24.37 8.06
N GLY A 266 13.74 25.02 8.70
CA GLY A 266 13.77 26.49 8.88
C GLY A 266 13.69 27.26 7.56
N ASP A 267 14.43 26.79 6.57
CA ASP A 267 14.47 27.30 5.21
C ASP A 267 13.19 27.08 4.37
N HIS A 268 12.11 26.58 4.98
CA HIS A 268 10.74 26.57 4.45
C HIS A 268 9.76 27.39 5.31
N VAL A 269 10.10 27.68 6.58
CA VAL A 269 9.18 28.30 7.57
C VAL A 269 9.62 29.65 8.14
N ASP A 270 10.87 30.05 7.97
CA ASP A 270 11.44 31.25 8.62
C ASP A 270 10.65 32.55 8.33
N GLY A 271 10.14 32.71 7.11
CA GLY A 271 9.34 33.87 6.70
C GLY A 271 7.86 33.82 7.09
N LEU A 272 7.35 32.75 7.73
CA LEU A 272 5.99 32.73 8.30
C LEU A 272 5.76 33.92 9.24
N SER A 273 6.77 34.24 10.03
CA SER A 273 6.77 35.38 10.97
C SER A 273 6.70 36.75 10.29
N VAL A 274 6.95 36.83 8.97
CA VAL A 274 6.77 38.04 8.14
C VAL A 274 5.34 38.06 7.61
N ILE A 275 4.87 36.97 6.99
CA ILE A 275 3.53 36.87 6.41
C ILE A 275 2.45 37.15 7.46
N GLN A 276 2.59 36.57 8.65
CA GLN A 276 1.67 36.80 9.78
C GLN A 276 1.56 38.29 10.17
N LYS A 277 2.62 39.09 9.99
CA LYS A 277 2.64 40.51 10.37
C LYS A 277 2.06 41.41 9.28
N CYS A 278 2.33 41.14 8.00
CA CYS A 278 1.83 41.96 6.89
C CYS A 278 0.45 41.51 6.37
N ASN A 279 0.06 40.25 6.54
CA ASN A 279 -1.26 39.74 6.21
C ASN A 279 -1.89 38.94 7.37
N PRO A 280 -2.58 39.60 8.33
CA PRO A 280 -3.21 38.95 9.48
C PRO A 280 -4.44 38.09 9.13
N ASN A 281 -4.89 38.10 7.87
CA ASN A 281 -5.98 37.24 7.39
C ASN A 281 -5.46 35.94 6.73
N ALA A 282 -4.13 35.78 6.62
CA ALA A 282 -3.55 34.60 6.01
C ALA A 282 -3.81 33.32 6.84
N THR A 283 -4.01 32.19 6.16
CA THR A 283 -4.28 30.89 6.79
C THR A 283 -3.20 29.89 6.41
N LEU A 284 -2.53 29.29 7.39
CA LEU A 284 -1.48 28.29 7.20
C LEU A 284 -2.05 26.88 7.06
N ILE A 285 -1.53 26.09 6.12
CA ILE A 285 -1.91 24.70 5.88
C ILE A 285 -0.65 23.84 5.86
N ALA A 286 -0.61 22.81 6.70
CA ALA A 286 0.49 21.84 6.76
C ALA A 286 0.05 20.53 7.44
N HIS A 287 0.88 19.49 7.36
CA HIS A 287 0.63 18.26 8.14
C HIS A 287 0.66 18.53 9.65
N GLU A 288 -0.11 17.78 10.44
CA GLU A 288 -0.17 17.98 11.89
C GLU A 288 1.20 17.84 12.57
N ASN A 289 2.03 16.88 12.13
CA ASN A 289 3.41 16.73 12.65
C ASN A 289 4.35 17.90 12.26
N THR A 290 4.03 18.63 11.20
CA THR A 290 4.75 19.85 10.79
C THR A 290 4.26 21.04 11.62
N MET A 291 2.94 21.20 11.77
CA MET A 291 2.35 22.22 12.66
C MET A 291 2.84 22.13 14.11
N ARG A 292 3.02 20.91 14.64
CA ARG A 292 3.56 20.68 16.00
C ARG A 292 5.03 21.11 16.19
N ARG A 293 5.78 21.34 15.11
CA ARG A 293 7.21 21.71 15.13
C ARG A 293 7.49 23.17 14.75
N ILE A 294 6.55 23.84 14.09
CA ILE A 294 6.57 25.31 13.88
C ILE A 294 6.39 25.99 15.25
N ARG A 295 7.12 27.08 15.52
CA ARG A 295 7.03 27.77 16.81
C ARG A 295 5.84 28.73 16.82
N LYS A 296 5.28 28.98 18.01
CA LYS A 296 4.18 29.95 18.19
C LYS A 296 4.58 31.39 17.83
N ASP A 297 5.86 31.71 17.93
CA ASP A 297 6.40 33.03 17.54
C ASP A 297 6.57 33.16 16.02
N ASP A 298 6.66 32.02 15.30
CA ASP A 298 6.72 31.96 13.85
C ASP A 298 5.31 31.98 13.23
N TRP A 299 4.35 31.25 13.83
CA TRP A 299 2.93 31.31 13.49
C TRP A 299 1.99 31.09 14.70
N SER A 300 1.02 31.98 14.82
CA SER A 300 -0.05 32.00 15.85
C SER A 300 -1.45 32.35 15.30
N LEU A 301 -1.56 32.68 14.00
CA LEU A 301 -2.85 32.86 13.32
C LEU A 301 -3.59 31.53 13.09
N GLY A 302 -4.74 31.60 12.44
CA GLY A 302 -5.48 30.43 11.99
C GLY A 302 -4.61 29.47 11.16
N HIS A 303 -4.80 28.18 11.38
CA HIS A 303 -4.16 27.13 10.59
C HIS A 303 -5.12 25.95 10.40
N ILE A 304 -4.85 25.14 9.38
CA ILE A 304 -5.61 23.94 9.02
C ILE A 304 -4.62 22.78 8.95
N SER A 305 -4.68 21.88 9.93
CA SER A 305 -3.92 20.63 9.91
C SER A 305 -4.56 19.64 8.94
N VAL A 306 -3.78 19.14 8.00
CA VAL A 306 -4.21 18.21 6.93
C VAL A 306 -3.49 16.86 7.03
N SER A 307 -4.09 15.81 6.48
CA SER A 307 -3.60 14.41 6.50
C SER A 307 -3.24 13.86 5.11
N GLY A 308 -3.59 14.57 4.04
CA GLY A 308 -3.33 14.20 2.64
C GLY A 308 -4.56 13.57 1.97
N GLY A 309 -4.81 13.97 0.72
CA GLY A 309 -6.00 13.63 -0.05
C GLY A 309 -7.09 14.70 -0.02
N GLU A 310 -6.86 15.84 0.65
CA GLU A 310 -7.76 16.99 0.64
C GLU A 310 -7.42 18.00 -0.47
N ASP A 311 -8.41 18.79 -0.90
CA ASP A 311 -8.27 19.78 -1.97
C ASP A 311 -8.28 21.22 -1.42
N ILE A 312 -7.43 22.09 -1.98
CA ILE A 312 -7.43 23.55 -1.78
C ILE A 312 -7.94 24.22 -3.06
N CYS A 313 -8.80 25.24 -2.93
CA CYS A 313 -9.22 26.11 -4.02
C CYS A 313 -8.49 27.46 -3.94
N ILE A 314 -7.81 27.88 -5.00
CA ILE A 314 -7.13 29.19 -5.08
C ILE A 314 -7.65 29.94 -6.31
N GLY A 315 -8.48 30.97 -6.09
CA GLY A 315 -9.07 31.79 -7.16
C GLY A 315 -9.85 31.00 -8.24
N GLY A 316 -10.35 29.80 -7.89
CA GLY A 316 -11.03 28.88 -8.81
C GLY A 316 -10.16 27.75 -9.39
N GLN A 317 -8.84 27.79 -9.19
CA GLN A 317 -7.92 26.67 -9.51
C GLN A 317 -7.87 25.67 -8.35
N ARG A 318 -7.56 24.39 -8.63
CA ARG A 318 -7.53 23.33 -7.64
C ARG A 318 -6.13 22.76 -7.41
N LEU A 319 -5.76 22.62 -6.13
CA LEU A 319 -4.54 21.94 -5.71
C LEU A 319 -4.86 20.75 -4.78
N ASN A 320 -4.43 19.55 -5.14
CA ASN A 320 -4.57 18.35 -4.29
C ASN A 320 -3.38 18.24 -3.32
N ILE A 321 -3.65 18.08 -2.02
CA ILE A 321 -2.62 17.88 -0.99
C ILE A 321 -2.19 16.41 -0.99
N ILE A 322 -0.89 16.15 -1.20
CA ILE A 322 -0.34 14.81 -1.31
C ILE A 322 0.58 14.52 -0.11
N PHE A 323 0.10 13.77 0.88
CA PHE A 323 0.97 13.26 1.95
C PHE A 323 2.07 12.37 1.39
N ALA A 324 3.32 12.71 1.74
CA ALA A 324 4.53 12.18 1.14
C ALA A 324 5.64 11.96 2.19
N PRO A 325 5.39 11.15 3.24
CA PRO A 325 6.38 10.89 4.27
C PRO A 325 7.65 10.27 3.68
N GLY A 326 8.77 10.46 4.38
CA GLY A 326 10.06 9.90 4.00
C GLY A 326 11.20 10.88 4.23
N HIS A 327 11.08 12.11 3.73
CA HIS A 327 11.98 13.20 4.12
C HIS A 327 11.79 13.58 5.60
N THR A 328 10.53 13.75 6.04
CA THR A 328 10.09 13.79 7.45
C THR A 328 8.79 13.00 7.62
N ASP A 329 8.33 12.79 8.86
CA ASP A 329 7.02 12.22 9.20
C ASP A 329 5.82 13.18 8.99
N GLY A 330 6.07 14.36 8.42
CA GLY A 330 5.05 15.37 8.14
C GLY A 330 5.27 16.11 6.83
N HIS A 331 5.98 15.50 5.89
CA HIS A 331 6.20 16.05 4.57
C HIS A 331 4.95 15.91 3.70
N MET A 332 4.57 17.01 3.07
CA MET A 332 3.51 17.13 2.08
C MET A 332 4.07 17.64 0.76
N ALA A 333 3.56 17.09 -0.34
CA ALA A 333 3.64 17.68 -1.68
C ALA A 333 2.29 18.25 -2.10
N LEU A 334 2.26 19.07 -3.15
CA LEU A 334 1.05 19.74 -3.63
C LEU A 334 0.96 19.64 -5.16
N LEU A 335 -0.14 19.09 -5.67
CA LEU A 335 -0.37 18.92 -7.12
C LEU A 335 -1.35 19.97 -7.61
N HIS A 336 -0.89 20.92 -8.43
CA HIS A 336 -1.79 21.80 -9.19
C HIS A 336 -2.42 21.00 -10.34
N VAL A 337 -3.75 20.92 -10.37
CA VAL A 337 -4.49 19.99 -11.24
C VAL A 337 -4.43 20.46 -12.70
N GLU A 338 -4.70 21.74 -12.92
CA GLU A 338 -4.85 22.38 -14.23
C GLU A 338 -3.59 22.26 -15.09
N THR A 339 -2.42 22.45 -14.47
CA THR A 339 -1.11 22.35 -15.15
C THR A 339 -0.38 21.03 -14.86
N HIS A 340 -1.05 20.09 -14.19
CA HIS A 340 -0.53 18.78 -13.73
C HIS A 340 0.90 18.85 -13.14
N SER A 341 1.16 19.89 -12.35
CA SER A 341 2.49 20.27 -11.85
C SER A 341 2.61 19.95 -10.36
N LEU A 342 3.62 19.16 -9.99
CA LEU A 342 3.80 18.65 -8.63
C LEU A 342 4.91 19.42 -7.91
N ILE A 343 4.51 20.22 -6.92
CA ILE A 343 5.40 20.85 -5.94
C ILE A 343 5.79 19.77 -4.94
N VAL A 344 7.02 19.27 -5.04
CA VAL A 344 7.45 18.02 -4.39
C VAL A 344 8.16 18.24 -3.04
N GLY A 345 8.28 19.50 -2.60
CA GLY A 345 9.03 19.88 -1.40
C GLY A 345 10.49 19.38 -1.48
N ASP A 346 11.03 18.95 -0.34
CA ASP A 346 12.37 18.37 -0.23
C ASP A 346 12.46 16.85 -0.48
N HIS A 347 11.40 16.22 -0.99
CA HIS A 347 11.48 14.80 -1.36
C HIS A 347 12.47 14.58 -2.51
N CYS A 348 12.58 15.55 -3.44
CA CYS A 348 13.62 15.60 -4.47
C CYS A 348 14.15 17.03 -4.60
N VAL A 349 15.46 17.18 -4.77
CA VAL A 349 16.14 18.44 -5.11
C VAL A 349 16.72 18.38 -6.52
N GLY A 350 16.75 19.51 -7.22
CA GLY A 350 17.08 19.62 -8.65
C GLY A 350 18.52 19.24 -9.04
N GLN A 351 19.43 19.14 -8.07
CA GLN A 351 20.79 18.64 -8.25
C GLN A 351 21.27 17.90 -6.99
N GLY A 352 21.91 16.74 -7.16
CA GLY A 352 22.40 15.92 -6.05
C GLY A 352 21.34 14.95 -5.54
N SER A 353 21.16 14.85 -4.23
CA SER A 353 20.14 14.00 -3.61
C SER A 353 19.68 14.57 -2.27
N ALA A 354 18.38 14.60 -2.05
CA ALA A 354 17.74 15.05 -0.81
C ALA A 354 18.29 14.33 0.44
N LEU A 355 18.39 15.07 1.54
CA LEU A 355 18.55 14.49 2.88
C LEU A 355 17.21 13.89 3.34
N LEU A 356 17.24 12.97 4.31
CA LEU A 356 16.06 12.53 5.06
C LEU A 356 16.35 12.77 6.54
N ASP A 357 15.45 13.44 7.24
CA ASP A 357 15.64 13.81 8.65
C ASP A 357 15.10 12.73 9.59
N ILE A 358 16.01 11.83 9.97
CA ILE A 358 15.75 10.74 10.92
C ILE A 358 15.34 11.24 12.32
N ALA A 359 15.68 12.47 12.71
CA ALA A 359 15.25 13.04 14.00
C ALA A 359 13.77 13.48 13.97
N SER A 360 13.26 13.78 12.77
CA SER A 360 11.85 14.11 12.50
C SER A 360 11.11 13.00 11.76
N GLY A 361 11.46 11.73 12.05
CA GLY A 361 10.76 10.53 11.57
C GLY A 361 10.97 10.19 10.08
N GLY A 362 11.84 10.91 9.37
CA GLY A 362 12.23 10.58 8.01
C GLY A 362 12.84 9.18 7.94
N ASN A 363 12.43 8.39 6.96
CA ASN A 363 12.81 6.99 6.80
C ASN A 363 12.75 6.55 5.34
N MET A 364 13.56 5.55 4.97
CA MET A 364 13.72 5.15 3.57
C MET A 364 12.50 4.38 3.01
N ALA A 365 11.74 3.67 3.85
CA ALA A 365 10.60 2.86 3.41
C ALA A 365 9.44 3.75 2.91
N ASP A 366 9.08 4.76 3.71
CA ASP A 366 8.11 5.77 3.30
C ASP A 366 8.63 6.59 2.12
N TYR A 367 9.93 6.92 2.10
CA TYR A 367 10.56 7.61 0.96
C TYR A 367 10.41 6.82 -0.36
N PHE A 368 10.65 5.51 -0.34
CA PHE A 368 10.39 4.66 -1.50
C PHE A 368 8.90 4.69 -1.90
N HIS A 369 7.98 4.52 -0.95
CA HIS A 369 6.53 4.54 -1.22
C HIS A 369 6.05 5.87 -1.83
N SER A 370 6.44 7.01 -1.24
CA SER A 370 6.14 8.35 -1.74
C SER A 370 6.73 8.60 -3.12
N THR A 371 7.93 8.06 -3.42
CA THR A 371 8.53 8.16 -4.77
C THR A 371 7.71 7.42 -5.81
N TYR A 372 7.26 6.18 -5.54
CA TYR A 372 6.39 5.45 -6.47
C TYR A 372 5.02 6.13 -6.63
N LYS A 373 4.43 6.64 -5.54
CA LYS A 373 3.20 7.44 -5.57
C LYS A 373 3.32 8.66 -6.51
N PHE A 374 4.46 9.35 -6.51
CA PHE A 374 4.71 10.46 -7.44
C PHE A 374 4.89 10.00 -8.90
N ILE A 375 5.48 8.83 -9.15
CA ILE A 375 5.55 8.24 -10.51
C ILE A 375 4.14 7.86 -11.01
N GLU A 376 3.29 7.29 -10.15
CA GLU A 376 1.90 6.94 -10.44
C GLU A 376 0.98 8.16 -10.65
N LEU A 377 1.25 9.28 -9.96
CA LEU A 377 0.62 10.56 -10.27
C LEU A 377 0.96 11.00 -11.71
N ALA A 378 2.15 10.66 -12.21
CA ALA A 378 2.66 11.04 -13.53
C ALA A 378 2.55 12.56 -13.82
N PRO A 379 3.07 13.42 -12.94
CA PRO A 379 3.06 14.87 -13.15
C PRO A 379 3.79 15.23 -14.44
N HIS A 380 3.45 16.37 -15.04
CA HIS A 380 4.14 16.83 -16.26
C HIS A 380 5.40 17.66 -15.96
N ILE A 381 5.49 18.22 -14.75
CA ILE A 381 6.62 19.02 -14.25
C ILE A 381 6.81 18.68 -12.76
N LEU A 382 8.06 18.50 -12.32
CA LEU A 382 8.41 18.43 -10.89
C LEU A 382 9.00 19.77 -10.45
N ILE A 383 8.46 20.35 -9.39
CA ILE A 383 8.95 21.60 -8.80
C ILE A 383 9.59 21.25 -7.44
N PRO A 384 10.93 21.08 -7.38
CA PRO A 384 11.66 20.89 -6.13
C PRO A 384 11.75 22.22 -5.36
N MET A 385 11.96 22.14 -4.05
CA MET A 385 12.22 23.35 -3.25
C MET A 385 13.63 23.91 -3.39
N HIS A 386 14.58 23.11 -3.91
CA HIS A 386 15.94 23.55 -4.20
C HIS A 386 16.36 23.16 -5.63
N GLY A 387 16.95 24.10 -6.37
CA GLY A 387 17.34 23.90 -7.77
C GLY A 387 16.23 24.16 -8.78
N ARG A 388 16.52 23.88 -10.06
CA ARG A 388 15.61 24.16 -11.18
C ARG A 388 14.42 23.19 -11.24
N VAL A 389 13.32 23.63 -11.85
CA VAL A 389 12.19 22.74 -12.24
C VAL A 389 12.66 21.61 -13.15
N ASN A 390 12.08 20.43 -12.98
CA ASN A 390 12.45 19.25 -13.75
C ASN A 390 11.38 18.90 -14.80
N LEU A 391 11.83 18.76 -16.06
CA LEU A 391 11.00 18.49 -17.23
C LEU A 391 10.94 17.00 -17.62
N TRP A 392 11.52 16.12 -16.82
CA TRP A 392 11.53 14.67 -17.00
C TRP A 392 11.23 13.98 -15.66
N PRO A 393 10.03 14.20 -15.10
CA PRO A 393 9.73 13.92 -13.70
C PRO A 393 9.80 12.43 -13.34
N LYS A 394 9.30 11.51 -14.18
CA LYS A 394 9.43 10.07 -13.91
C LYS A 394 10.90 9.65 -14.00
N HIS A 395 11.64 10.14 -15.00
CA HIS A 395 13.08 9.89 -15.09
C HIS A 395 13.82 10.37 -13.83
N MET A 396 13.53 11.57 -13.33
CA MET A 396 14.13 12.09 -12.10
C MET A 396 13.81 11.20 -10.89
N LEU A 397 12.53 10.85 -10.68
CA LEU A 397 12.08 9.99 -9.58
C LEU A 397 12.71 8.60 -9.65
N CYS A 398 12.77 7.99 -10.83
CA CYS A 398 13.48 6.72 -11.09
C CYS A 398 14.99 6.83 -10.87
N GLY A 399 15.61 7.97 -11.20
CA GLY A 399 17.01 8.25 -10.90
C GLY A 399 17.29 8.28 -9.39
N TYR A 400 16.36 8.83 -8.61
CA TYR A 400 16.40 8.77 -7.15
C TYR A 400 16.21 7.33 -6.63
N LEU A 401 15.23 6.56 -7.13
CA LEU A 401 15.07 5.13 -6.79
C LEU A 401 16.36 4.33 -7.06
N LYS A 402 16.96 4.53 -8.24
CA LYS A 402 18.23 3.90 -8.63
C LYS A 402 19.38 4.28 -7.70
N ASN A 403 19.52 5.56 -7.37
CA ASN A 403 20.57 6.05 -6.45
C ASN A 403 20.41 5.44 -5.05
N ARG A 404 19.19 5.41 -4.49
CA ARG A 404 18.92 4.80 -3.17
C ARG A 404 19.23 3.30 -3.16
N ARG A 405 18.76 2.51 -4.14
CA ARG A 405 19.08 1.07 -4.21
C ARG A 405 20.56 0.80 -4.48
N SER A 406 21.23 1.61 -5.30
CA SER A 406 22.67 1.50 -5.54
C SER A 406 23.46 1.80 -4.27
N ARG A 407 23.02 2.77 -3.45
CA ARG A 407 23.61 3.06 -2.14
C ARG A 407 23.43 1.88 -1.18
N GLU A 408 22.27 1.23 -1.20
CA GLU A 408 21.99 0.04 -0.39
C GLU A 408 22.87 -1.15 -0.79
N LEU A 409 23.10 -1.37 -2.08
CA LEU A 409 24.04 -2.39 -2.56
C LEU A 409 25.47 -2.14 -2.06
N SER A 410 26.02 -0.93 -2.23
CA SER A 410 27.35 -0.60 -1.71
C SER A 410 27.47 -0.66 -0.18
N ILE A 411 26.36 -0.41 0.54
CA ILE A 411 26.31 -0.60 2.00
C ILE A 411 26.35 -2.09 2.36
N LEU A 412 25.65 -2.96 1.64
CA LEU A 412 25.74 -4.41 1.83
C LEU A 412 27.16 -4.92 1.52
N GLU A 413 27.73 -4.54 0.37
CA GLU A 413 29.10 -4.87 -0.02
C GLU A 413 30.12 -4.45 1.05
N ALA A 414 30.00 -3.25 1.63
CA ALA A 414 30.87 -2.80 2.71
C ALA A 414 30.74 -3.65 3.99
N ILE A 415 29.52 -4.06 4.35
CA ILE A 415 29.25 -4.93 5.52
C ILE A 415 29.78 -6.35 5.28
N GLU A 416 29.61 -6.91 4.08
CA GLU A 416 30.13 -8.23 3.71
C GLU A 416 31.67 -8.25 3.67
N ASN A 417 32.29 -7.17 3.21
CA ASN A 417 33.74 -6.94 3.32
C ASN A 417 34.20 -6.57 4.75
N GLY A 418 33.33 -6.67 5.75
CA GLY A 418 33.71 -6.68 7.17
C GLY A 418 33.57 -5.36 7.93
N ALA A 419 32.93 -4.33 7.35
CA ALA A 419 32.54 -3.12 8.09
C ALA A 419 31.59 -3.48 9.25
N LYS A 420 31.80 -2.91 10.44
CA LYS A 420 31.06 -3.28 11.67
C LYS A 420 30.32 -2.11 12.33
N THR A 421 30.57 -0.89 11.87
CA THR A 421 30.02 0.34 12.41
C THR A 421 29.61 1.30 11.30
N LEU A 422 28.74 2.27 11.61
CA LEU A 422 28.30 3.27 10.63
C LEU A 422 29.49 4.03 10.02
N PHE A 423 30.54 4.32 10.81
CA PHE A 423 31.74 4.99 10.32
C PHE A 423 32.62 4.12 9.42
N ASP A 424 32.63 2.80 9.59
CA ASP A 424 33.37 1.90 8.68
C ASP A 424 32.67 1.84 7.31
N ILE A 425 31.33 1.82 7.31
CA ILE A 425 30.54 1.91 6.07
C ILE A 425 30.77 3.28 5.40
N VAL A 426 30.72 4.39 6.14
CA VAL A 426 30.99 5.74 5.61
C VAL A 426 32.42 5.85 5.05
N ALA A 427 33.42 5.32 5.75
CA ALA A 427 34.81 5.35 5.27
C ALA A 427 35.05 4.57 3.97
N ASN A 428 34.17 3.63 3.63
CA ASN A 428 34.16 2.89 2.36
C ASN A 428 33.25 3.58 1.32
N VAL A 429 31.93 3.58 1.58
CA VAL A 429 30.85 4.01 0.67
C VAL A 429 30.79 5.53 0.44
N TYR A 430 31.44 6.31 1.31
CA TYR A 430 31.61 7.77 1.20
C TYR A 430 33.09 8.17 1.31
N SER A 431 34.01 7.26 0.94
CA SER A 431 35.47 7.48 0.93
C SER A 431 35.90 8.79 0.25
N GLY A 432 35.29 9.12 -0.90
CA GLY A 432 35.52 10.37 -1.65
C GLY A 432 34.72 11.59 -1.16
N THR A 433 34.01 11.51 -0.03
CA THR A 433 33.25 12.62 0.56
C THR A 433 34.07 13.29 1.67
N ASP A 434 34.03 14.62 1.74
CA ASP A 434 34.72 15.40 2.79
C ASP A 434 34.34 14.90 4.20
N ARG A 435 35.36 14.76 5.06
CA ARG A 435 35.21 14.22 6.43
C ARG A 435 34.32 15.08 7.33
N SER A 436 34.16 16.38 7.04
CA SER A 436 33.19 17.25 7.72
C SER A 436 31.74 16.84 7.48
N LEU A 437 31.44 16.21 6.34
CA LEU A 437 30.10 15.72 5.97
C LEU A 437 29.83 14.27 6.43
N TRP A 438 30.84 13.57 6.96
CA TRP A 438 30.69 12.18 7.42
C TRP A 438 29.61 11.97 8.50
N PRO A 439 29.27 12.91 9.41
CA PRO A 439 28.12 12.77 10.30
C PRO A 439 26.78 12.69 9.53
N HIS A 440 26.60 13.51 8.49
CA HIS A 440 25.41 13.48 7.64
C HIS A 440 25.38 12.19 6.78
N ALA A 441 26.54 11.78 6.26
CA ALA A 441 26.67 10.49 5.57
C ALA A 441 26.34 9.30 6.49
N ALA A 442 26.76 9.33 7.75
CA ALA A 442 26.42 8.31 8.75
C ALA A 442 24.92 8.27 9.05
N SER A 443 24.23 9.41 9.05
CA SER A 443 22.77 9.48 9.12
C SER A 443 22.09 8.86 7.90
N ASN A 444 22.57 9.14 6.68
CA ASN A 444 22.04 8.51 5.47
C ASN A 444 22.33 6.99 5.42
N VAL A 445 23.50 6.54 5.87
CA VAL A 445 23.80 5.11 6.05
C VAL A 445 22.88 4.48 7.09
N ARG A 446 22.62 5.15 8.22
CA ARG A 446 21.71 4.68 9.27
C ARG A 446 20.31 4.36 8.70
N LEU A 447 19.76 5.28 7.90
CA LEU A 447 18.47 5.14 7.21
C LEU A 447 18.42 3.92 6.27
N HIS A 448 19.46 3.74 5.45
CA HIS A 448 19.56 2.58 4.55
C HIS A 448 19.77 1.25 5.30
N VAL A 449 20.57 1.24 6.38
CA VAL A 449 20.80 0.04 7.21
C VAL A 449 19.53 -0.37 7.95
N ASP A 450 18.74 0.57 8.47
CA ASP A 450 17.45 0.27 9.10
C ASP A 450 16.44 -0.29 8.08
N HIS A 451 16.39 0.27 6.87
CA HIS A 451 15.55 -0.22 5.78
C HIS A 451 15.96 -1.62 5.29
N LEU A 452 17.25 -1.85 5.03
CA LEU A 452 17.79 -3.18 4.72
C LEU A 452 17.51 -4.19 5.84
N SER A 453 17.46 -3.75 7.10
CA SER A 453 17.07 -4.61 8.22
C SER A 453 15.57 -4.93 8.23
N GLN A 454 14.69 -3.98 7.91
CA GLN A 454 13.25 -4.22 7.77
C GLN A 454 12.97 -5.24 6.65
N GLN A 455 13.74 -5.18 5.56
CA GLN A 455 13.69 -6.15 4.46
C GLN A 455 14.34 -7.51 4.78
N ASN A 456 15.04 -7.65 5.91
CA ASN A 456 15.86 -8.82 6.27
C ASN A 456 17.03 -9.11 5.30
N MET A 457 17.52 -8.07 4.61
CA MET A 457 18.60 -8.16 3.61
C MET A 457 20.02 -8.04 4.21
N LEU A 458 20.15 -7.66 5.48
CA LEU A 458 21.46 -7.62 6.16
C LEU A 458 22.03 -9.04 6.39
N PRO A 459 23.35 -9.28 6.22
CA PRO A 459 23.96 -10.59 6.44
C PRO A 459 23.69 -11.14 7.85
N LYS A 460 23.43 -12.45 7.98
CA LYS A 460 22.94 -13.09 9.23
C LYS A 460 23.84 -12.95 10.48
N GLN A 461 25.08 -12.49 10.32
CA GLN A 461 26.03 -12.21 11.39
C GLN A 461 25.97 -10.75 11.87
N CYS A 462 25.41 -9.85 11.05
CA CYS A 462 25.14 -8.46 11.38
C CYS A 462 24.03 -8.37 12.44
N LYS A 463 24.24 -7.50 13.44
CA LYS A 463 23.20 -7.08 14.37
C LYS A 463 23.24 -5.55 14.45
N ILE A 464 22.08 -4.90 14.29
CA ILE A 464 21.97 -3.42 14.34
C ILE A 464 22.62 -2.85 15.62
N THR A 465 22.50 -3.56 16.74
CA THR A 465 23.09 -3.22 18.05
C THR A 465 24.62 -3.27 18.12
N VAL A 466 25.29 -3.76 17.08
CA VAL A 466 26.75 -3.63 16.90
C VAL A 466 27.05 -2.29 16.19
N PHE A 467 26.35 -2.01 15.09
CA PHE A 467 26.53 -0.78 14.30
C PHE A 467 26.21 0.50 15.09
N LEU A 468 25.22 0.44 15.97
CA LEU A 468 24.79 1.54 16.83
C LEU A 468 25.74 1.88 17.99
N LYS A 469 26.70 1.02 18.35
CA LYS A 469 27.54 1.27 19.53
C LYS A 469 28.51 2.45 19.35
N ASP A 470 28.98 2.68 18.12
CA ASP A 470 30.29 3.32 17.95
C ASP A 470 30.28 4.85 18.01
N LEU A 471 29.10 5.48 17.96
CA LEU A 471 28.97 6.93 18.23
C LEU A 471 29.41 7.27 19.66
N SER A 472 29.12 6.38 20.62
CA SER A 472 29.44 6.55 22.04
C SER A 472 30.91 6.26 22.37
N THR A 473 31.58 5.40 21.58
CA THR A 473 32.99 5.06 21.75
C THR A 473 33.91 6.00 21.00
N ARG A 474 33.73 6.26 19.69
CA ARG A 474 34.68 7.15 18.97
C ARG A 474 34.69 8.59 19.50
N PHE A 475 33.57 9.10 20.02
CA PHE A 475 33.58 10.41 20.70
C PHE A 475 34.39 10.40 22.01
N ARG A 476 34.57 9.24 22.65
CA ARG A 476 35.48 9.05 23.80
C ARG A 476 36.92 8.75 23.37
N THR A 477 37.15 8.13 22.22
CA THR A 477 38.52 7.84 21.71
C THR A 477 39.16 9.07 21.08
N ALA A 478 38.40 9.91 20.36
CA ALA A 478 38.90 11.19 19.82
C ALA A 478 39.26 12.21 20.91
N VAL A 479 38.71 12.05 22.12
CA VAL A 479 39.08 12.79 23.34
C VAL A 479 40.28 12.14 24.07
N ARG A 480 40.77 10.98 23.60
CA ARG A 480 41.81 10.19 24.27
C ARG A 480 43.16 10.16 23.54
N GLU A 481 43.21 10.60 22.28
CA GLU A 481 44.47 10.80 21.55
C GLU A 481 44.87 12.29 21.61
N GLY A 482 46.04 12.55 22.20
CA GLY A 482 46.38 13.84 22.79
C GLY A 482 46.74 14.94 21.79
N SER A 483 45.82 15.89 21.59
CA SER A 483 46.11 17.21 20.99
C SER A 483 45.07 18.25 21.46
N LEU A 484 43.78 17.91 21.36
CA LEU A 484 42.69 18.87 21.58
C LEU A 484 42.41 19.22 23.06
N GLN A 485 42.94 18.44 24.01
CA GLN A 485 42.72 18.58 25.46
C GLN A 485 43.13 19.97 25.98
N ALA A 486 44.29 20.48 25.54
CA ALA A 486 44.79 21.78 25.96
C ALA A 486 43.90 22.93 25.45
N THR A 487 43.59 22.92 24.15
CA THR A 487 42.75 23.94 23.50
C THR A 487 41.33 23.96 24.08
N ILE A 488 40.72 22.79 24.29
CA ILE A 488 39.40 22.69 24.93
C ILE A 488 39.44 23.16 26.37
N THR A 489 40.49 22.85 27.14
CA THR A 489 40.61 23.34 28.53
C THR A 489 40.79 24.87 28.57
N VAL A 490 41.62 25.44 27.70
CA VAL A 490 41.80 26.90 27.60
C VAL A 490 40.51 27.59 27.17
N VAL A 491 39.80 27.08 26.16
CA VAL A 491 38.52 27.63 25.69
C VAL A 491 37.42 27.45 26.73
N LEU A 492 37.36 26.32 27.45
CA LEU A 492 36.40 26.13 28.54
C LEU A 492 36.70 27.08 29.71
N CYS A 493 37.96 27.23 30.13
CA CYS A 493 38.34 28.20 31.17
C CYS A 493 38.03 29.63 30.74
N LEU A 494 38.33 30.03 29.50
CA LEU A 494 37.96 31.36 28.98
C LEU A 494 36.45 31.53 28.91
N SER A 495 35.68 30.50 28.54
CA SER A 495 34.21 30.55 28.53
C SER A 495 33.59 30.54 29.93
N LEU A 496 34.21 29.89 30.92
CA LEU A 496 33.79 29.96 32.32
C LEU A 496 34.09 31.34 32.89
N VAL A 497 35.28 31.90 32.64
CA VAL A 497 35.62 33.26 33.06
C VAL A 497 34.69 34.27 32.36
N LEU A 498 34.44 34.13 31.06
CA LEU A 498 33.54 35.03 30.32
C LEU A 498 32.09 34.90 30.79
N SER A 499 31.58 33.69 31.04
CA SER A 499 30.22 33.49 31.55
C SER A 499 30.07 33.89 33.02
N VAL A 500 31.10 33.71 33.86
CA VAL A 500 31.13 34.25 35.23
C VAL A 500 31.19 35.78 35.20
N VAL A 501 31.97 36.40 34.30
CA VAL A 501 32.00 37.87 34.13
C VAL A 501 30.65 38.38 33.63
N ILE A 502 30.05 37.75 32.61
CA ILE A 502 28.70 38.10 32.12
C ILE A 502 27.65 37.92 33.22
N LEU A 503 27.68 36.82 33.98
CA LEU A 503 26.76 36.59 35.09
C LEU A 503 26.97 37.60 36.23
N THR A 504 28.22 37.96 36.54
CA THR A 504 28.55 38.98 37.54
C THR A 504 28.07 40.36 37.08
N MET A 505 28.26 40.71 35.80
CA MET A 505 27.72 41.94 35.21
C MET A 505 26.19 41.94 35.19
N PHE A 506 25.55 40.82 34.85
CA PHE A 506 24.09 40.69 34.80
C PHE A 506 23.46 40.77 36.19
N VAL A 507 24.05 40.12 37.21
CA VAL A 507 23.63 40.24 38.60
C VAL A 507 23.85 41.67 39.11
N ASN A 508 25.03 42.26 38.91
CA ASN A 508 25.33 43.63 39.33
C ASN A 508 24.39 44.67 38.67
N ASN A 509 24.07 44.51 37.38
CA ASN A 509 23.19 45.42 36.66
C ASN A 509 21.69 45.25 37.03
N ASN A 510 21.25 44.05 37.41
CA ASN A 510 19.88 43.84 37.91
C ASN A 510 19.72 44.24 39.39
N VAL A 511 20.74 44.03 40.24
CA VAL A 511 20.75 44.52 41.63
C VAL A 511 20.70 46.05 41.67
N LYS A 512 21.33 46.74 40.70
CA LYS A 512 21.21 48.20 40.53
C LYS A 512 19.82 48.70 40.09
N ARG A 513 18.88 47.82 39.76
CA ARG A 513 17.57 48.19 39.17
C ARG A 513 16.36 47.86 40.05
N TYR A 514 16.59 47.35 41.27
CA TYR A 514 15.55 46.98 42.24
C TYR A 514 15.61 47.77 43.56
N LEU A 515 16.43 48.82 43.64
CA LEU A 515 16.55 49.69 44.82
C LEU A 515 16.45 51.18 44.43
N VAL A 516 15.21 51.66 44.29
CA VAL A 516 14.66 52.99 44.62
C VAL A 516 13.21 53.04 44.11
N SER A 517 12.29 53.58 44.90
CA SER A 517 10.84 53.65 44.62
C SER A 517 10.38 55.09 44.37
N GLU A 518 9.10 55.23 43.96
CA GLU A 518 8.24 56.43 44.08
C GLU A 518 8.56 57.64 43.13
N ASP A 519 7.60 58.49 42.69
CA ASP A 519 6.28 58.81 43.29
C ASP A 519 5.19 59.40 42.32
N TYR A 520 3.91 59.33 42.76
CA TYR A 520 2.65 60.10 42.44
C TYR A 520 2.19 60.65 41.05
N SER A 521 0.98 60.17 40.62
CA SER A 521 -0.25 60.91 40.16
C SER A 521 -0.24 61.87 38.93
N TYR A 522 -1.34 62.23 38.23
CA TYR A 522 -2.78 62.42 38.56
C TYR A 522 -3.73 62.17 37.34
N SER A 523 -5.06 62.35 37.51
CA SER A 523 -6.15 62.27 36.48
C SER A 523 -6.68 63.69 36.10
N PRO A 524 -7.78 63.99 35.31
CA PRO A 524 -8.88 63.14 34.79
C PRO A 524 -9.54 63.48 33.40
N GLN A 525 -10.57 62.68 33.02
CA GLN A 525 -11.77 63.03 32.18
C GLN A 525 -11.58 63.38 30.68
N SER A 526 -12.55 63.22 29.75
CA SER A 526 -13.91 62.58 29.69
C SER A 526 -14.24 62.26 28.20
N ALA A 527 -15.38 61.77 27.69
CA ALA A 527 -16.76 61.61 28.21
C ALA A 527 -17.51 60.37 27.64
N THR A 528 -18.70 60.53 27.03
CA THR A 528 -19.79 59.53 26.88
C THR A 528 -20.76 59.77 25.70
N PHE A 529 -21.39 58.69 25.18
CA PHE A 529 -22.84 58.46 24.82
C PHE A 529 -22.93 57.05 24.11
N THR A 530 -23.91 56.13 24.15
CA THR A 530 -25.35 55.97 24.52
C THR A 530 -26.37 56.16 23.36
N LEU A 531 -27.50 55.41 23.20
CA LEU A 531 -28.19 54.40 24.06
C LEU A 531 -28.76 53.12 23.29
N PRO A 532 -30.04 52.59 23.30
CA PRO A 532 -30.28 51.11 23.19
C PRO A 532 -31.44 50.55 22.28
N SER A 533 -31.79 49.25 22.46
CA SER A 533 -33.13 48.57 22.25
C SER A 533 -33.44 47.91 20.87
N SER A 534 -34.37 46.94 20.69
CA SER A 534 -34.98 45.88 21.56
C SER A 534 -35.90 44.89 20.78
N ARG A 535 -36.40 43.82 21.44
CA ARG A 535 -37.59 42.94 21.16
C ARG A 535 -37.42 41.61 20.39
N SER A 536 -38.20 40.61 20.87
CA SER A 536 -38.72 39.39 20.20
C SER A 536 -40.29 39.53 20.11
N PRO A 537 -41.18 38.55 19.72
CA PRO A 537 -41.22 37.15 20.19
C PRO A 537 -41.80 36.01 19.26
N CYS A 538 -41.42 34.77 19.58
CA CYS A 538 -42.16 33.48 19.67
C CYS A 538 -43.51 33.20 18.93
N SER A 539 -43.64 32.01 18.30
CA SER A 539 -44.81 31.06 18.29
C SER A 539 -44.71 30.01 17.13
N TYR A 540 -45.38 28.84 17.07
CA TYR A 540 -45.71 27.78 18.07
C TYR A 540 -46.17 26.48 17.32
N PHE A 541 -45.89 25.28 17.87
CA PHE A 541 -46.47 23.95 17.48
C PHE A 541 -46.17 23.41 16.05
N LEU A 542 -46.34 22.12 15.68
CA LEU A 542 -46.84 20.90 16.36
C LEU A 542 -46.11 19.62 15.83
N CYS A 543 -46.32 18.47 16.47
CA CYS A 543 -45.85 17.12 16.06
C CYS A 543 -46.61 16.62 14.79
N SER A 544 -46.19 15.64 13.98
CA SER A 544 -45.31 14.48 14.21
C SER A 544 -44.93 13.71 12.91
N SER A 545 -44.14 12.64 13.05
CA SER A 545 -44.15 11.38 12.25
C SER A 545 -42.98 11.04 11.29
N PHE A 546 -42.75 9.71 11.18
CA PHE A 546 -41.94 8.90 10.23
C PHE A 546 -40.45 9.17 9.92
N LEU A 547 -39.62 8.39 10.63
CA LEU A 547 -38.40 7.69 10.17
C LEU A 547 -38.05 7.72 8.66
N SER A 548 -36.86 8.24 8.35
CA SER A 548 -35.97 7.72 7.29
C SER A 548 -34.53 8.26 7.48
N PRO A 549 -33.50 7.40 7.61
CA PRO A 549 -32.11 7.86 7.74
C PRO A 549 -31.44 8.06 6.36
N PRO A 550 -30.78 9.19 6.10
CA PRO A 550 -29.93 9.36 4.92
C PRO A 550 -28.75 8.37 4.94
N SER A 551 -28.42 7.77 3.79
CA SER A 551 -27.44 6.69 3.69
C SER A 551 -25.98 7.20 3.62
N LEU A 552 -25.27 7.13 4.75
CA LEU A 552 -23.81 7.22 4.77
C LEU A 552 -23.17 5.98 4.11
N GLN A 553 -22.48 6.17 2.99
CA GLN A 553 -21.61 5.12 2.43
C GLN A 553 -20.23 5.15 3.11
N PRO A 554 -19.69 4.00 3.57
CA PRO A 554 -18.32 3.95 4.09
C PRO A 554 -17.28 4.08 2.96
N LEU A 555 -16.21 4.85 3.20
CA LEU A 555 -15.01 4.83 2.36
C LEU A 555 -14.43 3.42 2.30
N ARG A 556 -14.12 2.98 1.07
CA ARG A 556 -14.24 1.57 0.70
C ARG A 556 -12.99 1.04 -0.01
N PHE A 557 -11.85 1.03 0.69
CA PHE A 557 -10.61 0.43 0.19
C PHE A 557 -10.88 -0.95 -0.44
N PRO A 558 -10.60 -1.17 -1.74
CA PRO A 558 -10.69 -2.49 -2.34
C PRO A 558 -9.52 -3.35 -1.83
N ILE A 559 -9.77 -4.62 -1.51
CA ILE A 559 -8.69 -5.59 -1.27
C ILE A 559 -8.14 -5.99 -2.65
N THR A 560 -7.23 -5.16 -3.18
CA THR A 560 -6.58 -5.36 -4.48
C THR A 560 -5.66 -6.58 -4.43
N SER A 561 -4.58 -6.47 -3.66
CA SER A 561 -3.52 -7.49 -3.59
C SER A 561 -3.93 -8.76 -2.86
N LEU A 562 -3.27 -9.88 -3.17
CA LEU A 562 -3.37 -11.11 -2.37
C LEU A 562 -2.74 -10.93 -0.97
N ARG A 563 -1.66 -10.14 -0.84
CA ARG A 563 -0.93 -9.96 0.43
C ARG A 563 -1.79 -9.35 1.54
N ASP A 564 -2.58 -8.33 1.21
CA ASP A 564 -3.48 -7.66 2.15
C ASP A 564 -4.65 -8.56 2.60
N TRP A 565 -4.95 -9.61 1.83
CA TRP A 565 -5.96 -10.61 2.16
C TRP A 565 -5.41 -11.74 3.07
N LEU A 566 -4.14 -12.12 2.85
CA LEU A 566 -3.47 -13.26 3.50
C LEU A 566 -3.01 -13.03 4.95
N THR A 567 -2.75 -11.77 5.32
CA THR A 567 -2.23 -11.44 6.66
C THR A 567 -3.00 -10.23 7.20
N PRO A 568 -3.92 -10.42 8.17
CA PRO A 568 -4.60 -9.31 8.82
C PRO A 568 -3.56 -8.42 9.54
N LYS A 569 -3.38 -7.18 9.06
CA LYS A 569 -2.50 -6.19 9.69
C LYS A 569 -3.02 -5.78 11.08
N GLU A 570 -4.34 -5.81 11.26
CA GLU A 570 -5.02 -5.60 12.54
C GLU A 570 -5.55 -6.92 13.13
N LEU A 571 -5.36 -7.13 14.43
CA LEU A 571 -5.98 -8.22 15.20
C LEU A 571 -7.41 -7.88 15.68
N CYS A 572 -7.83 -6.61 15.61
CA CYS A 572 -9.11 -6.15 16.12
C CYS A 572 -10.19 -6.09 15.03
N HIS A 573 -10.96 -7.18 14.84
CA HIS A 573 -12.00 -7.25 13.82
C HIS A 573 -13.41 -6.95 14.34
N SER A 574 -14.36 -6.68 13.44
CA SER A 574 -15.79 -6.49 13.75
C SER A 574 -16.64 -7.77 13.64
N MET A 575 -16.08 -8.87 13.10
CA MET A 575 -16.75 -10.16 12.92
C MET A 575 -17.23 -10.77 14.25
N ASN A 576 -18.43 -11.36 14.26
CA ASN A 576 -18.91 -12.22 15.34
C ASN A 576 -18.34 -13.64 15.25
N ASP A 577 -18.60 -14.49 16.25
CA ASP A 577 -17.99 -15.83 16.34
C ASP A 577 -18.35 -16.73 15.15
N LYS A 578 -19.60 -16.71 14.65
CA LYS A 578 -19.98 -17.51 13.45
C LYS A 578 -19.20 -17.04 12.22
N GLU A 579 -19.11 -15.73 12.02
CA GLU A 579 -18.41 -15.11 10.89
C GLU A 579 -16.90 -15.39 10.93
N LEU A 580 -16.28 -15.24 12.11
CA LEU A 580 -14.87 -15.49 12.34
C LEU A 580 -14.51 -16.96 12.13
N LEU A 581 -15.25 -17.90 12.72
CA LEU A 581 -14.99 -19.33 12.58
C LEU A 581 -15.20 -19.78 11.13
N TRP A 582 -16.24 -19.27 10.45
CA TRP A 582 -16.46 -19.53 9.02
C TRP A 582 -15.29 -19.03 8.17
N ARG A 583 -14.84 -17.78 8.36
CA ARG A 583 -13.69 -17.20 7.64
C ARG A 583 -12.39 -17.98 7.90
N ALA A 584 -12.13 -18.33 9.15
CA ALA A 584 -10.95 -19.09 9.54
C ALA A 584 -10.98 -20.56 9.06
N SER A 585 -12.15 -21.09 8.68
CA SER A 585 -12.31 -22.41 8.05
C SER A 585 -11.99 -22.43 6.55
N MET A 586 -11.62 -21.29 5.94
CA MET A 586 -11.29 -21.20 4.51
C MET A 586 -9.93 -21.86 4.20
N VAL A 587 -9.95 -22.91 3.38
CA VAL A 587 -8.79 -23.69 2.93
C VAL A 587 -8.68 -23.69 1.41
N PRO A 588 -7.47 -23.68 0.83
CA PRO A 588 -7.28 -23.84 -0.61
C PRO A 588 -7.41 -25.32 -1.02
N HIS A 589 -7.96 -25.58 -2.21
CA HIS A 589 -7.83 -26.89 -2.87
C HIS A 589 -6.46 -27.09 -3.53
N ILE A 590 -5.61 -26.06 -3.57
CA ILE A 590 -4.21 -26.12 -4.00
C ILE A 590 -3.30 -26.03 -2.75
N ASP A 591 -2.69 -27.16 -2.35
CA ASP A 591 -1.76 -27.24 -1.20
C ASP A 591 -0.51 -26.35 -1.39
N GLU A 592 -0.07 -26.14 -2.63
CA GLU A 592 1.09 -25.31 -2.98
C GLU A 592 0.76 -23.81 -2.89
N TYR A 593 1.38 -23.13 -1.94
CA TYR A 593 1.26 -21.67 -1.78
C TYR A 593 2.01 -20.95 -2.92
N PRO A 594 1.44 -19.89 -3.53
CA PRO A 594 2.06 -19.18 -4.66
C PRO A 594 3.22 -18.25 -4.24
N TYR A 595 3.50 -18.13 -2.94
CA TYR A 595 4.52 -17.27 -2.35
C TYR A 595 5.38 -18.02 -1.34
N ASN A 596 6.64 -17.61 -1.20
CA ASN A 596 7.52 -18.10 -0.14
C ASN A 596 6.98 -17.67 1.23
N ARG A 597 6.76 -18.64 2.14
CA ARG A 597 6.31 -18.40 3.51
C ARG A 597 7.19 -19.14 4.52
N THR A 598 7.43 -18.50 5.66
CA THR A 598 8.10 -19.14 6.80
C THR A 598 7.02 -19.66 7.75
N PRO A 599 7.02 -20.96 8.10
CA PRO A 599 6.08 -21.50 9.10
C PRO A 599 6.23 -20.79 10.45
N LYS A 600 5.12 -20.40 11.05
CA LYS A 600 5.07 -19.75 12.37
C LYS A 600 4.45 -20.64 13.43
N VAL A 601 4.89 -20.42 14.67
CA VAL A 601 4.21 -20.90 15.88
C VAL A 601 3.35 -19.77 16.47
N ALA A 602 2.04 -19.97 16.53
CA ALA A 602 1.09 -19.09 17.18
C ALA A 602 1.02 -19.39 18.68
N PHE A 603 1.46 -18.45 19.51
CA PHE A 603 1.36 -18.52 20.96
C PHE A 603 0.07 -17.81 21.41
N MET A 604 -0.91 -18.61 21.83
CA MET A 604 -2.25 -18.17 22.22
C MET A 604 -2.36 -18.17 23.73
N PHE A 605 -2.50 -16.99 24.33
CA PHE A 605 -2.62 -16.81 25.77
C PHE A 605 -4.08 -16.60 26.16
N LEU A 606 -4.62 -17.50 26.99
CA LEU A 606 -5.95 -17.41 27.58
C LEU A 606 -5.79 -17.07 29.07
N THR A 607 -6.20 -15.86 29.45
CA THR A 607 -5.78 -15.23 30.71
C THR A 607 -6.95 -14.66 31.50
N ARG A 608 -6.80 -14.52 32.82
CA ARG A 608 -7.80 -13.90 33.70
C ARG A 608 -7.53 -12.41 33.98
N GLY A 609 -6.49 -11.82 33.40
CA GLY A 609 -6.09 -10.43 33.65
C GLY A 609 -4.73 -10.08 33.01
N SER A 610 -3.78 -9.67 33.85
CA SER A 610 -2.41 -9.34 33.45
C SER A 610 -1.55 -10.57 33.14
N LEU A 611 -0.43 -10.34 32.45
CA LEU A 611 0.62 -11.32 32.16
C LEU A 611 1.84 -11.09 33.08
N PRO A 612 1.84 -11.59 34.34
CA PRO A 612 2.92 -11.33 35.31
C PRO A 612 4.29 -11.93 34.90
N LEU A 613 4.30 -12.80 33.89
CA LEU A 613 5.50 -13.44 33.35
C LEU A 613 5.90 -12.88 31.97
N ALA A 614 5.27 -11.80 31.49
CA ALA A 614 5.58 -11.17 30.20
C ALA A 614 7.08 -10.87 29.96
N PRO A 615 7.88 -10.40 30.95
CA PRO A 615 9.32 -10.19 30.74
C PRO A 615 10.12 -11.46 30.41
N LEU A 616 9.71 -12.63 30.96
CA LEU A 616 10.34 -13.90 30.63
C LEU A 616 9.98 -14.37 29.22
N TRP A 617 8.74 -14.14 28.81
CA TRP A 617 8.29 -14.40 27.44
C TRP A 617 8.94 -13.43 26.43
N GLU A 618 9.12 -12.16 26.76
CA GLU A 618 9.91 -11.21 25.96
C GLU A 618 11.35 -11.70 25.77
N MET A 619 12.02 -12.14 26.84
CA MET A 619 13.36 -12.75 26.74
C MET A 619 13.40 -14.02 25.87
N PHE A 620 12.31 -14.79 25.81
CA PHE A 620 12.19 -15.99 24.98
C PHE A 620 11.95 -15.64 23.50
N PHE A 621 11.11 -14.66 23.20
CA PHE A 621 10.73 -14.27 21.84
C PHE A 621 11.78 -13.40 21.10
N LYS A 622 12.60 -12.67 21.85
CA LYS A 622 13.59 -11.71 21.32
C LYS A 622 14.57 -12.34 20.32
N GLY A 623 14.73 -11.70 19.17
CA GLY A 623 15.65 -12.14 18.10
C GLY A 623 15.14 -13.31 17.26
N HIS A 624 13.84 -13.61 17.34
CA HIS A 624 13.15 -14.66 16.57
C HIS A 624 11.92 -14.10 15.83
N GLU A 625 11.89 -12.79 15.62
CA GLU A 625 10.78 -12.07 14.97
C GLU A 625 10.48 -12.67 13.59
N GLY A 626 9.19 -12.84 13.28
CA GLY A 626 8.74 -13.51 12.05
C GLY A 626 8.61 -15.04 12.12
N LEU A 627 9.20 -15.72 13.13
CA LEU A 627 9.02 -17.16 13.37
C LEU A 627 7.83 -17.49 14.29
N TYR A 628 7.19 -16.48 14.86
CA TYR A 628 6.06 -16.63 15.78
C TYR A 628 5.01 -15.54 15.55
N SER A 629 3.85 -15.76 16.15
CA SER A 629 2.75 -14.81 16.29
C SER A 629 2.15 -14.94 17.70
N ILE A 630 1.53 -13.88 18.22
CA ILE A 630 0.99 -13.84 19.59
C ILE A 630 -0.46 -13.37 19.56
N TYR A 631 -1.33 -14.10 20.25
CA TYR A 631 -2.75 -13.80 20.39
C TYR A 631 -3.13 -13.87 21.86
N LEU A 632 -3.89 -12.89 22.35
CA LEU A 632 -4.20 -12.75 23.77
C LEU A 632 -5.69 -12.53 24.00
N HIS A 633 -6.30 -13.40 24.80
CA HIS A 633 -7.68 -13.27 25.26
C HIS A 633 -7.69 -12.88 26.75
N ARG A 634 -8.29 -11.73 27.06
CA ARG A 634 -8.48 -11.18 28.41
C ARG A 634 -9.98 -10.95 28.68
N PRO A 635 -10.45 -10.90 29.94
CA PRO A 635 -11.84 -10.55 30.24
C PRO A 635 -12.22 -9.16 29.68
N PRO A 636 -13.42 -8.97 29.11
CA PRO A 636 -13.89 -7.65 28.67
C PRO A 636 -13.88 -6.62 29.81
N GLY A 637 -13.46 -5.40 29.51
CA GLY A 637 -13.31 -4.32 30.50
C GLY A 637 -11.98 -4.29 31.25
N PHE A 638 -11.08 -5.26 31.05
CA PHE A 638 -9.74 -5.22 31.62
C PHE A 638 -8.84 -4.23 30.85
N THR A 639 -8.69 -3.01 31.36
CA THR A 639 -7.79 -1.97 30.84
C THR A 639 -6.48 -1.93 31.63
N ASN A 640 -5.34 -2.10 30.95
CA ASN A 640 -4.03 -2.06 31.58
C ASN A 640 -3.69 -0.67 32.14
N LYS A 641 -3.11 -0.64 33.35
CA LYS A 641 -2.55 0.58 33.98
C LYS A 641 -1.04 0.76 33.76
N HIS A 642 -0.37 -0.24 33.18
CA HIS A 642 1.05 -0.24 32.86
C HIS A 642 1.30 -0.93 31.50
N PRO A 643 2.33 -0.54 30.74
CA PRO A 643 2.75 -1.28 29.55
C PRO A 643 3.38 -2.62 29.97
N GLU A 644 2.77 -3.74 29.58
CA GLU A 644 3.19 -5.07 30.06
C GLU A 644 4.42 -5.65 29.33
N SER A 645 4.61 -5.31 28.05
CA SER A 645 5.82 -5.54 27.25
C SER A 645 5.53 -5.11 25.80
N PRO A 646 6.50 -4.52 25.05
CA PRO A 646 6.33 -4.21 23.63
C PRO A 646 5.99 -5.43 22.74
N VAL A 647 6.35 -6.64 23.17
CA VAL A 647 6.07 -7.89 22.42
C VAL A 647 4.59 -8.27 22.48
N PHE A 648 3.92 -7.93 23.59
CA PHE A 648 2.51 -8.21 23.85
C PHE A 648 1.56 -7.06 23.52
N ASP A 649 2.09 -5.93 23.04
CA ASP A 649 1.27 -4.80 22.64
C ASP A 649 0.44 -5.10 21.37
N GLU A 650 -0.75 -4.51 21.30
CA GLU A 650 -1.80 -4.75 20.29
C GLU A 650 -2.22 -6.23 20.06
N ARG A 651 -1.68 -7.20 20.81
CA ARG A 651 -1.95 -8.65 20.64
C ARG A 651 -3.34 -9.12 21.10
N GLN A 652 -4.18 -8.23 21.62
CA GLN A 652 -5.46 -8.61 22.22
C GLN A 652 -6.56 -8.81 21.15
N ILE A 653 -7.09 -10.02 21.07
CA ILE A 653 -8.21 -10.35 20.17
C ILE A 653 -9.56 -9.86 20.72
N PRO A 654 -10.59 -9.67 19.87
CA PRO A 654 -11.96 -9.42 20.32
C PRO A 654 -12.44 -10.50 21.31
N SER A 655 -12.46 -10.18 22.60
CA SER A 655 -12.61 -11.14 23.69
C SER A 655 -14.03 -11.12 24.29
N LYS A 656 -14.43 -12.22 24.94
CA LYS A 656 -15.73 -12.36 25.63
C LYS A 656 -15.53 -12.97 27.03
N PRO A 657 -16.52 -12.94 27.95
CA PRO A 657 -16.40 -13.62 29.24
C PRO A 657 -16.17 -15.13 29.05
N ALA A 658 -15.23 -15.71 29.80
CA ALA A 658 -14.82 -17.11 29.70
C ALA A 658 -14.85 -17.77 31.08
N GLU A 659 -15.94 -18.49 31.39
CA GLU A 659 -16.12 -19.17 32.67
C GLU A 659 -15.64 -20.63 32.62
N TRP A 660 -14.90 -21.05 33.64
CA TRP A 660 -14.32 -22.39 33.74
C TRP A 660 -15.40 -23.49 33.86
N GLY A 661 -15.16 -24.66 33.25
CA GLY A 661 -16.12 -25.78 33.21
C GLY A 661 -17.28 -25.60 32.23
N ARG A 662 -17.47 -24.40 31.65
CA ARG A 662 -18.61 -24.05 30.79
C ARG A 662 -18.20 -23.87 29.33
N ALA A 663 -19.18 -23.93 28.43
CA ALA A 663 -18.98 -23.75 26.99
C ALA A 663 -18.22 -22.46 26.62
N THR A 664 -18.42 -21.39 27.40
CA THR A 664 -17.71 -20.11 27.27
C THR A 664 -16.19 -20.21 27.28
N MET A 665 -15.62 -21.23 27.94
CA MET A 665 -14.17 -21.47 27.93
C MET A 665 -13.72 -22.00 26.56
N ILE A 666 -14.39 -23.05 26.07
CA ILE A 666 -14.20 -23.59 24.72
C ILE A 666 -14.45 -22.52 23.64
N ASP A 667 -15.44 -21.64 23.84
CA ASP A 667 -15.74 -20.55 22.93
C ASP A 667 -14.63 -19.49 22.90
N ALA A 668 -13.84 -19.34 23.98
CA ALA A 668 -12.63 -18.51 23.99
C ALA A 668 -11.45 -19.20 23.28
N GLU A 669 -11.27 -20.50 23.52
CA GLU A 669 -10.23 -21.31 22.86
C GLU A 669 -10.43 -21.40 21.34
N ARG A 670 -11.67 -21.65 20.89
CA ARG A 670 -12.05 -21.61 19.45
C ARG A 670 -11.84 -20.23 18.85
N ARG A 671 -12.04 -19.15 19.60
CA ARG A 671 -11.85 -17.76 19.14
C ARG A 671 -10.37 -17.37 19.02
N LEU A 672 -9.52 -17.87 19.93
CA LEU A 672 -8.06 -17.78 19.82
C LEU A 672 -7.56 -18.55 18.59
N LEU A 673 -7.96 -19.82 18.44
CA LEU A 673 -7.63 -20.65 17.28
C LEU A 673 -8.07 -19.99 15.96
N ALA A 674 -9.31 -19.50 15.89
CA ALA A 674 -9.84 -18.87 14.68
C ALA A 674 -9.12 -17.55 14.33
N ASN A 675 -8.79 -16.71 15.31
CA ASN A 675 -7.95 -15.52 15.08
C ASN A 675 -6.55 -15.90 14.58
N ALA A 676 -5.94 -16.91 15.20
CA ALA A 676 -4.61 -17.38 14.80
C ALA A 676 -4.59 -18.01 13.41
N LEU A 677 -5.66 -18.67 12.99
CA LEU A 677 -5.78 -19.29 11.66
C LEU A 677 -5.89 -18.26 10.53
N LEU A 678 -6.26 -17.00 10.80
CA LEU A 678 -6.33 -15.96 9.78
C LEU A 678 -4.95 -15.56 9.20
N ASP A 679 -3.84 -15.82 9.92
CA ASP A 679 -2.49 -15.76 9.34
C ASP A 679 -2.17 -17.13 8.70
N PHE A 680 -2.01 -17.13 7.38
CA PHE A 680 -1.67 -18.33 6.61
C PHE A 680 -0.22 -18.81 6.80
N SER A 681 0.60 -18.09 7.56
CA SER A 681 1.94 -18.53 7.97
C SER A 681 1.90 -19.44 9.21
N ASN A 682 0.86 -19.34 10.04
CA ASN A 682 0.76 -20.12 11.28
C ASN A 682 0.47 -21.60 10.98
N GLU A 683 1.41 -22.48 11.34
CA GLU A 683 1.26 -23.94 11.20
C GLU A 683 1.05 -24.66 12.54
N ARG A 684 1.42 -24.01 13.64
CA ARG A 684 1.44 -24.58 15.00
C ARG A 684 0.72 -23.67 15.96
N PHE A 685 -0.19 -24.23 16.77
CA PHE A 685 -1.12 -23.47 17.59
C PHE A 685 -1.00 -23.91 19.05
N VAL A 686 -0.34 -23.09 19.86
CA VAL A 686 0.08 -23.39 21.24
C VAL A 686 -0.80 -22.61 22.22
N LEU A 687 -1.63 -23.30 23.01
CA LEU A 687 -2.53 -22.68 24.00
C LEU A 687 -1.91 -22.67 25.41
N LEU A 688 -1.84 -21.48 26.03
CA LEU A 688 -1.13 -21.22 27.29
C LEU A 688 -1.97 -20.38 28.27
N SER A 689 -1.63 -20.49 29.55
CA SER A 689 -2.13 -19.63 30.64
C SER A 689 -1.16 -18.49 30.97
N GLU A 690 -1.61 -17.52 31.77
CA GLU A 690 -0.78 -16.46 32.37
C GLU A 690 0.31 -17.00 33.33
N THR A 691 0.28 -18.29 33.67
CA THR A 691 1.27 -18.96 34.55
C THR A 691 2.26 -19.87 33.83
N CYS A 692 2.13 -20.05 32.51
CA CYS A 692 3.02 -20.91 31.75
C CYS A 692 4.40 -20.25 31.53
N ILE A 693 5.46 -21.06 31.50
CA ILE A 693 6.84 -20.63 31.18
C ILE A 693 7.46 -21.54 30.10
N PRO A 694 8.35 -21.01 29.24
CA PRO A 694 9.14 -21.82 28.33
C PRO A 694 10.30 -22.48 29.09
N VAL A 695 10.34 -23.82 29.12
CA VAL A 695 11.43 -24.56 29.80
C VAL A 695 12.67 -24.78 28.93
N PHE A 696 12.53 -24.68 27.60
CA PHE A 696 13.62 -24.67 26.62
C PHE A 696 13.67 -23.33 25.88
N ASN A 697 14.75 -23.05 25.14
CA ASN A 697 14.85 -21.84 24.31
C ASN A 697 13.92 -21.89 23.09
N PHE A 698 13.70 -20.73 22.45
CA PHE A 698 12.80 -20.61 21.30
C PHE A 698 13.18 -21.56 20.16
N SER A 699 14.45 -21.59 19.76
CA SER A 699 14.92 -22.38 18.61
C SER A 699 14.67 -23.88 18.82
N THR A 700 14.84 -24.38 20.04
CA THR A 700 14.51 -25.77 20.42
C THR A 700 13.01 -26.03 20.33
N ILE A 701 12.16 -25.15 20.89
CA ILE A 701 10.69 -25.35 20.87
C ILE A 701 10.14 -25.23 19.45
N TYR A 702 10.57 -24.22 18.69
CA TYR A 702 10.21 -24.01 17.29
C TYR A 702 10.56 -25.23 16.44
N ASN A 703 11.81 -25.71 16.50
CA ASN A 703 12.25 -26.89 15.72
C ASN A 703 11.56 -28.18 16.17
N TYR A 704 11.22 -28.34 17.45
CA TYR A 704 10.49 -29.50 17.94
C TYR A 704 9.04 -29.53 17.45
N LEU A 705 8.39 -28.37 17.36
CA LEU A 705 7.01 -28.27 16.87
C LEU A 705 6.94 -28.35 15.35
N THR A 706 7.72 -27.55 14.61
CA THR A 706 7.62 -27.49 13.15
C THR A 706 7.97 -28.80 12.47
N ASN A 707 8.95 -29.56 13.00
CA ASN A 707 9.39 -30.85 12.44
C ASN A 707 8.59 -32.07 12.96
N SER A 708 7.52 -31.89 13.75
CA SER A 708 6.70 -33.00 14.21
C SER A 708 5.64 -33.41 13.18
N ASN A 709 5.34 -34.70 13.05
CA ASN A 709 4.20 -35.16 12.23
C ASN A 709 2.89 -35.25 13.02
N GLN A 710 2.88 -34.88 14.30
CA GLN A 710 1.72 -34.98 15.19
C GLN A 710 1.38 -33.63 15.85
N SER A 711 0.21 -33.60 16.50
CA SER A 711 -0.25 -32.60 17.45
C SER A 711 -0.04 -33.09 18.89
N PHE A 712 0.11 -32.16 19.84
CA PHE A 712 0.28 -32.45 21.26
C PHE A 712 -0.93 -32.03 22.11
N LEU A 713 -2.05 -32.73 21.91
CA LEU A 713 -3.24 -32.69 22.75
C LEU A 713 -3.32 -33.95 23.62
N GLY A 714 -3.31 -33.78 24.94
CA GLY A 714 -3.54 -34.89 25.87
C GLY A 714 -4.94 -35.48 25.67
N SER A 715 -5.06 -36.77 25.36
CA SER A 715 -6.36 -37.43 25.18
C SER A 715 -6.30 -38.89 25.63
N PHE A 716 -7.01 -39.21 26.71
CA PHE A 716 -7.05 -40.55 27.31
C PHE A 716 -8.45 -40.89 27.84
N ASP A 717 -8.72 -42.18 27.97
CA ASP A 717 -9.94 -42.70 28.60
C ASP A 717 -9.68 -42.88 30.10
N ASP A 718 -10.32 -42.07 30.93
CA ASP A 718 -10.15 -42.09 32.39
C ASP A 718 -11.32 -42.82 33.04
N PRO A 719 -11.15 -44.05 33.55
CA PRO A 719 -12.24 -44.85 34.10
C PRO A 719 -12.79 -44.33 35.45
N ARG A 720 -12.12 -43.34 36.07
CA ARG A 720 -12.50 -42.81 37.39
C ARG A 720 -13.75 -41.93 37.30
N HIS A 721 -14.32 -41.61 38.47
CA HIS A 721 -15.45 -40.67 38.58
C HIS A 721 -15.14 -39.30 37.94
N THR A 722 -13.89 -38.84 38.02
CA THR A 722 -13.39 -37.60 37.42
C THR A 722 -13.17 -37.67 35.89
N GLY A 723 -13.47 -38.81 35.26
CA GLY A 723 -13.36 -39.06 33.82
C GLY A 723 -14.68 -39.52 33.22
N ARG A 724 -14.84 -40.84 33.04
CA ARG A 724 -16.10 -41.47 32.59
C ARG A 724 -17.30 -41.14 33.47
N GLY A 725 -17.10 -40.92 34.77
CA GLY A 725 -18.18 -40.52 35.70
C GLY A 725 -18.83 -39.16 35.38
N ARG A 726 -18.14 -38.31 34.61
CA ARG A 726 -18.65 -36.99 34.17
C ARG A 726 -19.47 -37.03 32.86
N TYR A 727 -19.52 -38.18 32.18
CA TYR A 727 -20.22 -38.32 30.90
C TYR A 727 -21.75 -38.23 31.03
N ASN A 728 -22.39 -37.35 30.24
CA ASN A 728 -23.84 -37.25 30.20
C ASN A 728 -24.44 -38.17 29.12
N LYS A 729 -25.27 -39.14 29.53
CA LYS A 729 -25.98 -40.08 28.64
C LYS A 729 -26.86 -39.38 27.58
N LYS A 730 -27.30 -38.13 27.80
CA LYS A 730 -28.06 -37.32 26.83
C LYS A 730 -27.26 -36.94 25.58
N MET A 731 -25.93 -37.09 25.57
CA MET A 731 -25.09 -36.80 24.40
C MET A 731 -25.17 -37.86 23.29
N ARG A 732 -25.89 -38.97 23.51
CA ARG A 732 -26.15 -40.00 22.51
C ARG A 732 -27.23 -39.56 21.51
N PRO A 733 -27.16 -40.01 20.24
CA PRO A 733 -26.15 -40.89 19.66
C PRO A 733 -24.87 -40.16 19.18
N ALA A 734 -24.83 -38.82 19.23
CA ALA A 734 -23.76 -38.02 18.63
C ALA A 734 -22.37 -38.19 19.28
N VAL A 735 -22.33 -38.40 20.60
CA VAL A 735 -21.13 -38.74 21.38
C VAL A 735 -21.45 -39.90 22.33
N THR A 736 -20.75 -41.02 22.17
CA THR A 736 -20.89 -42.21 23.02
C THR A 736 -19.87 -42.21 24.17
N LEU A 737 -20.06 -43.09 25.15
CA LEU A 737 -19.10 -43.26 26.25
C LEU A 737 -17.75 -43.82 25.75
N SER A 738 -17.75 -44.57 24.64
CA SER A 738 -16.55 -45.06 23.97
C SER A 738 -15.76 -43.94 23.25
N ASP A 739 -16.43 -42.85 22.85
CA ASP A 739 -15.78 -41.67 22.28
C ASP A 739 -15.21 -40.74 23.36
N TRP A 740 -15.74 -40.82 24.58
CA TRP A 740 -15.44 -39.90 25.69
C TRP A 740 -13.96 -39.93 26.08
N ARG A 741 -13.27 -38.80 25.98
CA ARG A 741 -11.87 -38.65 26.41
C ARG A 741 -11.73 -37.52 27.42
N LYS A 742 -10.64 -37.56 28.16
CA LYS A 742 -10.18 -36.54 29.09
C LYS A 742 -8.78 -36.09 28.67
N GLY A 743 -8.48 -34.81 28.91
CA GLY A 743 -7.20 -34.21 28.56
C GLY A 743 -6.85 -33.02 29.45
N SER A 744 -5.74 -32.36 29.10
CA SER A 744 -5.40 -31.04 29.60
C SER A 744 -6.01 -29.96 28.70
N GLN A 745 -6.48 -28.87 29.28
CA GLN A 745 -6.88 -27.67 28.53
C GLN A 745 -5.73 -27.15 27.65
N TRP A 746 -4.49 -27.22 28.15
CA TRP A 746 -3.30 -26.75 27.43
C TRP A 746 -2.80 -27.78 26.41
N PHE A 747 -2.63 -27.35 25.17
CA PHE A 747 -2.27 -28.17 24.02
C PHE A 747 -1.35 -27.44 23.04
N GLU A 748 -0.72 -28.21 22.15
CA GLU A 748 -0.40 -27.74 20.81
C GLU A 748 -1.21 -28.55 19.79
N VAL A 749 -1.59 -27.90 18.68
CA VAL A 749 -2.14 -28.58 17.50
C VAL A 749 -1.57 -28.05 16.18
N HIS A 750 -1.46 -28.95 15.21
CA HIS A 750 -1.11 -28.65 13.81
C HIS A 750 -2.28 -27.94 13.09
N ARG A 751 -2.01 -27.05 12.12
CA ARG A 751 -3.03 -26.28 11.36
C ARG A 751 -4.25 -27.09 10.89
N LYS A 752 -4.03 -28.23 10.22
CA LYS A 752 -5.10 -29.17 9.83
C LYS A 752 -6.04 -29.58 10.98
N VAL A 753 -5.49 -29.89 12.16
CA VAL A 753 -6.30 -30.25 13.35
C VAL A 753 -7.00 -29.01 13.93
N ALA A 754 -6.33 -27.86 13.95
CA ALA A 754 -6.92 -26.58 14.36
C ALA A 754 -8.14 -26.18 13.50
N ILE A 755 -8.06 -26.39 12.18
CA ILE A 755 -9.15 -26.09 11.22
C ILE A 755 -10.37 -26.95 11.53
N GLU A 756 -10.21 -28.25 11.75
CA GLU A 756 -11.33 -29.13 12.11
C GLU A 756 -11.91 -28.80 13.50
N MET A 757 -11.05 -28.44 14.48
CA MET A 757 -11.46 -27.99 15.82
C MET A 757 -12.33 -26.72 15.80
N ILE A 758 -12.05 -25.77 14.90
CA ILE A 758 -12.93 -24.60 14.73
C ILE A 758 -14.13 -24.89 13.84
N SER A 759 -14.03 -25.83 12.90
CA SER A 759 -15.10 -26.15 11.94
C SER A 759 -16.22 -27.04 12.50
N ASP A 760 -16.06 -27.59 13.71
CA ASP A 760 -17.09 -28.43 14.33
C ASP A 760 -18.39 -27.67 14.62
N VAL A 761 -19.42 -27.97 13.82
CA VAL A 761 -20.82 -27.56 14.02
C VAL A 761 -21.69 -28.71 14.55
N LYS A 762 -21.12 -29.90 14.79
CA LYS A 762 -21.86 -31.13 15.11
C LYS A 762 -21.74 -31.55 16.57
N TYR A 763 -20.56 -31.53 17.17
CA TYR A 763 -20.34 -32.02 18.53
C TYR A 763 -20.33 -30.88 19.57
N HIS A 764 -19.82 -29.70 19.23
CA HIS A 764 -19.86 -28.50 20.08
C HIS A 764 -21.26 -28.16 20.62
N PRO A 765 -22.36 -28.17 19.83
CA PRO A 765 -23.70 -27.96 20.38
C PRO A 765 -24.09 -29.02 21.41
N VAL A 766 -23.78 -30.30 21.13
CA VAL A 766 -24.09 -31.43 22.02
C VAL A 766 -23.32 -31.31 23.35
N PHE A 767 -22.07 -30.86 23.32
CA PHE A 767 -21.32 -30.54 24.54
C PHE A 767 -21.89 -29.31 25.25
N ARG A 768 -22.12 -28.19 24.56
CA ARG A 768 -22.67 -26.94 25.12
C ARG A 768 -24.01 -27.17 25.85
N ASP A 769 -24.88 -27.97 25.26
CA ASP A 769 -26.25 -28.14 25.73
C ASP A 769 -26.38 -29.23 26.81
N HIS A 770 -25.40 -30.15 26.95
CA HIS A 770 -25.49 -31.31 27.85
C HIS A 770 -24.30 -31.51 28.80
N CYS A 771 -23.12 -30.94 28.55
CA CYS A 771 -21.98 -30.93 29.48
C CYS A 771 -22.01 -29.65 30.33
N ARG A 772 -22.50 -29.78 31.56
CA ARG A 772 -22.47 -28.74 32.60
C ARG A 772 -21.93 -29.37 33.90
N PRO A 773 -21.31 -28.60 34.81
CA PRO A 773 -20.75 -29.15 36.06
C PRO A 773 -21.72 -30.12 36.77
N PRO A 774 -21.29 -31.34 37.12
CA PRO A 774 -19.91 -31.83 37.24
C PRO A 774 -19.20 -32.27 35.94
N CYS A 775 -19.79 -32.07 34.76
CA CYS A 775 -19.09 -32.16 33.47
C CYS A 775 -18.38 -30.83 33.15
N TYR A 776 -17.10 -30.91 32.76
CA TYR A 776 -16.23 -29.74 32.48
C TYR A 776 -15.79 -29.78 31.01
N MET A 777 -16.25 -28.83 30.19
CA MET A 777 -16.00 -28.89 28.75
C MET A 777 -14.52 -28.75 28.37
N ASP A 778 -13.77 -27.92 29.08
CA ASP A 778 -12.33 -27.68 28.91
C ASP A 778 -11.44 -28.91 29.17
N GLU A 779 -11.93 -29.89 29.95
CA GLU A 779 -11.22 -31.17 30.16
C GLU A 779 -11.58 -32.25 29.12
N HIS A 780 -12.66 -32.08 28.35
CA HIS A 780 -13.33 -33.21 27.65
C HIS A 780 -13.67 -32.96 26.17
N TYR A 781 -14.01 -31.74 25.76
CA TYR A 781 -14.50 -31.46 24.40
C TYR A 781 -13.44 -31.70 23.32
N PHE A 782 -12.34 -30.95 23.34
CA PHE A 782 -11.28 -31.11 22.33
C PHE A 782 -10.60 -32.49 22.34
N PRO A 783 -10.28 -33.09 23.50
CA PRO A 783 -9.75 -34.47 23.56
C PRO A 783 -10.69 -35.49 22.90
N THR A 784 -12.00 -35.40 23.18
CA THR A 784 -13.02 -36.27 22.55
C THR A 784 -13.07 -35.98 21.05
N LEU A 785 -13.16 -34.71 20.64
CA LEU A 785 -13.28 -34.30 19.25
C LEU A 785 -12.10 -34.80 18.41
N ALA A 786 -10.86 -34.48 18.80
CA ALA A 786 -9.63 -34.83 18.07
C ALA A 786 -9.52 -36.35 17.83
N THR A 787 -9.72 -37.16 18.87
CA THR A 787 -9.73 -38.63 18.78
C THR A 787 -10.85 -39.16 17.89
N LYS A 788 -11.90 -38.37 17.60
CA LYS A 788 -13.04 -38.75 16.75
C LYS A 788 -13.01 -38.21 15.31
N ILE A 789 -12.00 -37.42 14.94
CA ILE A 789 -11.85 -36.78 13.61
C ILE A 789 -10.51 -37.11 12.93
N LEU A 790 -9.40 -37.04 13.67
CA LEU A 790 -8.02 -37.19 13.18
C LEU A 790 -7.14 -37.87 14.26
N PRO A 791 -7.51 -39.07 14.75
CA PRO A 791 -6.77 -39.74 15.84
C PRO A 791 -5.30 -40.01 15.48
N GLU A 792 -4.99 -40.28 14.22
CA GLU A 792 -3.64 -40.51 13.70
C GLU A 792 -2.74 -39.27 13.77
N MET A 793 -3.31 -38.06 13.71
CA MET A 793 -2.59 -36.81 13.87
C MET A 793 -2.37 -36.40 15.34
N ASN A 794 -2.89 -37.13 16.33
CA ASN A 794 -2.69 -36.81 17.74
C ASN A 794 -1.71 -37.75 18.46
N SER A 795 -0.74 -37.18 19.18
CA SER A 795 0.19 -37.93 20.03
C SER A 795 -0.43 -38.41 21.36
N ASN A 796 -1.65 -37.96 21.68
CA ASN A 796 -2.34 -38.17 22.97
C ASN A 796 -1.58 -37.64 24.21
N ARG A 797 -0.56 -36.78 24.00
CA ARG A 797 0.32 -36.19 25.02
C ARG A 797 0.25 -34.66 24.95
N SER A 798 0.27 -33.96 26.09
CA SER A 798 0.45 -32.49 26.11
C SER A 798 1.93 -32.10 26.02
N ILE A 799 2.21 -30.92 25.47
CA ILE A 799 3.51 -30.23 25.59
C ILE A 799 3.76 -29.64 26.98
N THR A 800 2.71 -29.41 27.79
CA THR A 800 2.86 -28.83 29.13
C THR A 800 3.18 -29.90 30.19
N TRP A 801 4.13 -29.59 31.08
CA TRP A 801 4.44 -30.41 32.26
C TRP A 801 3.84 -29.76 33.52
N VAL A 802 3.27 -30.60 34.40
CA VAL A 802 2.63 -30.19 35.65
C VAL A 802 2.80 -31.28 36.71
N ASP A 803 3.06 -30.88 37.96
CA ASP A 803 3.21 -31.79 39.10
C ASP A 803 1.86 -32.05 39.78
N TRP A 804 1.43 -33.32 39.81
CA TRP A 804 0.20 -33.77 40.48
C TRP A 804 0.46 -34.56 41.78
N SER A 805 1.72 -34.67 42.22
CA SER A 805 2.10 -35.46 43.41
C SER A 805 1.43 -35.00 44.71
N GLY A 806 1.04 -33.71 44.79
CA GLY A 806 0.36 -33.12 45.95
C GLY A 806 -1.10 -33.55 46.16
N GLY A 807 -1.70 -34.35 45.25
CA GLY A 807 -3.00 -35.01 45.48
C GLY A 807 -4.20 -34.07 45.63
N GLY A 808 -4.60 -33.37 44.56
CA GLY A 808 -5.76 -32.46 44.56
C GLY A 808 -6.45 -32.29 43.21
N SER A 809 -7.43 -31.40 43.14
CA SER A 809 -8.16 -31.04 41.90
C SER A 809 -7.35 -30.18 40.92
N HIS A 810 -6.21 -29.65 41.36
CA HIS A 810 -5.30 -28.78 40.61
C HIS A 810 -3.85 -29.23 40.85
N PRO A 811 -2.94 -28.99 39.88
CA PRO A 811 -1.52 -29.32 40.05
C PRO A 811 -0.85 -28.39 41.08
N ARG A 812 0.30 -28.81 41.59
CA ARG A 812 1.13 -28.04 42.53
C ARG A 812 1.49 -26.68 41.95
N ARG A 813 1.27 -25.63 42.75
CA ARG A 813 1.79 -24.29 42.48
C ARG A 813 3.22 -24.18 42.99
N PHE A 814 4.14 -23.75 42.13
CA PHE A 814 5.52 -23.43 42.48
C PHE A 814 5.62 -21.97 42.96
N VAL A 815 6.45 -21.70 43.96
CA VAL A 815 6.82 -20.34 44.40
C VAL A 815 8.34 -20.17 44.43
N ARG A 816 8.84 -18.98 44.80
CA ARG A 816 10.28 -18.61 44.71
C ARG A 816 11.25 -19.63 45.32
N LYS A 817 10.86 -20.38 46.36
CA LYS A 817 11.71 -21.39 47.01
C LYS A 817 11.77 -22.74 46.27
N ASP A 818 10.80 -23.04 45.39
CA ASP A 818 10.76 -24.28 44.63
C ASP A 818 11.57 -24.20 43.32
N VAL A 819 11.82 -22.98 42.82
CA VAL A 819 12.48 -22.74 41.52
C VAL A 819 14.00 -22.61 41.71
N SER A 820 14.72 -23.68 41.41
CA SER A 820 16.19 -23.71 41.35
C SER A 820 16.68 -24.20 39.97
N GLU A 821 17.94 -23.93 39.64
CA GLU A 821 18.55 -24.44 38.40
C GLU A 821 18.53 -25.98 38.35
N ALA A 822 18.80 -26.64 39.48
CA ALA A 822 18.74 -28.09 39.60
C ALA A 822 17.33 -28.62 39.29
N PHE A 823 16.27 -27.97 39.81
CA PHE A 823 14.88 -28.33 39.51
C PHE A 823 14.54 -28.10 38.02
N LEU A 824 14.95 -26.96 37.44
CA LEU A 824 14.73 -26.67 36.02
C LEU A 824 15.46 -27.66 35.09
N ASN A 825 16.65 -28.12 35.47
CA ASN A 825 17.37 -29.15 34.72
C ASN A 825 16.79 -30.56 34.94
N GLN A 826 16.23 -30.85 36.11
CA GLN A 826 15.49 -32.09 36.38
C GLN A 826 14.24 -32.20 35.48
N ILE A 827 13.40 -31.16 35.38
CA ILE A 827 12.19 -31.21 34.54
C ILE A 827 12.49 -31.27 33.03
N ARG A 828 13.64 -30.74 32.59
CA ARG A 828 14.12 -30.85 31.19
C ARG A 828 14.54 -32.28 30.83
N ASN A 829 15.29 -32.94 31.71
CA ASN A 829 16.05 -34.16 31.38
C ASN A 829 15.46 -35.44 32.00
N GLY A 830 14.56 -35.34 32.97
CA GLY A 830 14.03 -36.47 33.75
C GLY A 830 13.01 -37.36 33.04
N PHE A 831 12.55 -37.02 31.84
CA PHE A 831 11.45 -37.70 31.15
C PHE A 831 11.86 -38.19 29.75
N LYS A 832 11.80 -39.51 29.52
CA LYS A 832 11.90 -40.09 28.17
C LYS A 832 10.54 -39.99 27.48
N CYS A 833 10.54 -39.53 26.23
CA CYS A 833 9.33 -39.38 25.41
C CYS A 833 9.52 -40.04 24.04
N THR A 834 8.41 -40.31 23.35
CA THR A 834 8.43 -40.61 21.92
C THR A 834 8.26 -39.35 21.09
N TYR A 835 8.87 -39.33 19.90
CA TYR A 835 8.79 -38.23 18.94
C TYR A 835 8.90 -38.81 17.52
N ASN A 836 7.93 -38.51 16.65
CA ASN A 836 7.83 -39.04 15.29
C ASN A 836 8.05 -40.58 15.20
N GLY A 837 7.56 -41.32 16.20
CA GLY A 837 7.71 -42.79 16.30
C GLY A 837 8.99 -43.29 16.96
N GLY A 838 10.05 -42.48 17.04
CA GLY A 838 11.30 -42.83 17.75
C GLY A 838 11.23 -42.56 19.25
N ILE A 839 11.98 -43.31 20.06
CA ILE A 839 12.22 -43.00 21.48
C ILE A 839 13.37 -41.99 21.56
N THR A 840 13.12 -40.79 22.08
CA THR A 840 14.19 -39.81 22.29
C THR A 840 14.86 -40.01 23.65
N SER A 841 16.15 -40.33 23.64
CA SER A 841 17.04 -40.09 24.79
C SER A 841 17.37 -38.60 24.88
N GLY A 842 17.61 -38.11 26.11
CA GLY A 842 17.98 -36.71 26.38
C GLY A 842 19.42 -36.37 26.03
N GLN A 843 19.88 -36.72 24.82
CA GLN A 843 21.23 -36.45 24.33
C GLN A 843 21.20 -35.79 22.94
N ALA A 844 21.01 -34.48 22.92
CA ALA A 844 21.55 -33.67 21.83
C ALA A 844 23.09 -33.71 21.90
N GLN A 845 23.75 -33.82 20.75
CA GLN A 845 25.18 -34.13 20.70
C GLN A 845 26.06 -32.95 21.16
N ASN A 846 26.73 -33.10 22.31
CA ASN A 846 27.98 -32.40 22.58
C ASN A 846 29.12 -33.18 21.91
N GLN A 847 29.56 -32.77 20.73
CA GLN A 847 30.87 -33.20 20.21
C GLN A 847 31.94 -32.26 20.78
N ASN A 848 32.74 -32.80 21.70
CA ASN A 848 33.91 -32.11 22.22
C ASN A 848 34.99 -32.01 21.14
N LEU A 849 35.58 -30.82 20.96
CA LEU A 849 36.98 -30.72 20.60
C LEU A 849 37.70 -30.10 21.81
N SER A 850 38.61 -30.86 22.42
CA SER A 850 39.25 -30.51 23.69
C SER A 850 40.75 -30.37 23.54
N THR A 851 41.26 -29.15 23.67
CA THR A 851 42.68 -28.88 24.00
C THR A 851 42.80 -27.75 25.02
N THR A 852 42.69 -28.15 26.28
CA THR A 852 43.37 -27.62 27.47
C THR A 852 44.37 -26.48 27.24
N LEU A 853 44.02 -25.27 27.68
CA LEU A 853 44.97 -24.28 28.23
C LEU A 853 44.20 -23.16 28.98
N THR A 854 44.75 -22.66 30.10
CA THR A 854 44.20 -21.67 31.07
C THR A 854 43.35 -22.19 32.23
N LYS A 855 44.01 -22.87 33.18
CA LYS A 855 43.55 -22.99 34.59
C LYS A 855 44.65 -22.60 35.59
N LEU A 856 45.28 -21.44 35.34
CA LEU A 856 46.18 -20.70 36.23
C LEU A 856 46.10 -19.22 35.84
N PHE A 857 46.42 -18.32 36.78
CA PHE A 857 46.28 -16.85 36.68
C PHE A 857 44.85 -16.32 36.46
N ASN A 858 44.03 -16.34 37.51
CA ASN A 858 43.19 -15.18 37.84
C ASN A 858 42.73 -15.19 39.31
N ALA A 859 43.62 -14.79 40.22
CA ALA A 859 43.37 -14.73 41.66
C ALA A 859 43.93 -13.45 42.30
N GLN A 860 43.97 -12.33 41.56
CA GLN A 860 44.50 -11.06 42.07
C GLN A 860 43.84 -9.77 41.52
N LEU A 861 42.80 -9.87 40.67
CA LEU A 861 42.21 -8.72 39.97
C LEU A 861 40.71 -8.46 40.28
N GLN A 862 40.22 -8.89 41.45
CA GLN A 862 38.84 -8.56 41.90
C GLN A 862 38.76 -7.66 43.14
N LEU A 863 39.85 -7.44 43.88
CA LEU A 863 39.82 -6.62 45.10
C LEU A 863 39.77 -5.11 44.81
N ILE A 864 40.46 -4.65 43.77
CA ILE A 864 40.58 -3.23 43.39
C ILE A 864 39.25 -2.66 42.89
N ASN A 865 38.47 -3.44 42.14
CA ASN A 865 37.20 -2.98 41.56
C ASN A 865 36.07 -2.84 42.60
N VAL A 866 36.17 -3.47 43.79
CA VAL A 866 35.15 -3.29 44.84
C VAL A 866 35.29 -1.92 45.51
N LEU A 867 36.54 -1.48 45.75
CA LEU A 867 36.83 -0.19 46.40
C LEU A 867 36.39 1.01 45.55
N SER A 868 36.53 0.95 44.22
CA SER A 868 36.13 2.04 43.32
C SER A 868 34.62 2.25 43.25
N PHE A 869 33.80 1.19 43.36
CA PHE A 869 32.34 1.33 43.43
C PHE A 869 31.87 1.95 44.76
N PHE A 870 32.50 1.62 45.89
CA PHE A 870 32.20 2.28 47.17
C PHE A 870 32.52 3.77 47.15
N PHE A 871 33.63 4.17 46.52
CA PHE A 871 34.01 5.58 46.40
C PHE A 871 33.00 6.36 45.53
N LEU A 872 32.61 5.81 44.38
CA LEU A 872 31.58 6.40 43.50
C LEU A 872 30.22 6.54 44.19
N PHE A 873 29.80 5.53 44.97
CA PHE A 873 28.55 5.59 45.73
C PHE A 873 28.59 6.67 46.82
N GLY A 874 29.71 6.79 47.55
CA GLY A 874 29.90 7.84 48.56
C GLY A 874 29.84 9.25 47.97
N CYS A 875 30.53 9.49 46.85
CA CYS A 875 30.49 10.78 46.15
C CYS A 875 29.08 11.13 45.64
N GLY A 876 28.33 10.16 45.11
CA GLY A 876 26.95 10.36 44.66
C GLY A 876 25.97 10.66 45.80
N LEU A 877 26.17 10.05 46.97
CA LEU A 877 25.35 10.32 48.15
C LEU A 877 25.63 11.74 48.69
N ALA A 878 26.90 12.15 48.75
CA ALA A 878 27.30 13.47 49.21
C ALA A 878 26.74 14.60 48.33
N THR A 879 26.84 14.48 47.00
CA THR A 879 26.26 15.49 46.10
C THR A 879 24.74 15.53 46.15
N GLY A 880 24.06 14.38 46.33
CA GLY A 880 22.61 14.32 46.54
C GLY A 880 22.15 15.06 47.81
N VAL A 881 22.87 14.90 48.93
CA VAL A 881 22.56 15.60 50.19
C VAL A 881 22.81 17.11 50.08
N ILE A 882 23.91 17.52 49.44
CA ILE A 882 24.22 18.95 49.21
C ILE A 882 23.18 19.62 48.29
N LEU A 883 22.71 18.92 47.25
CA LEU A 883 21.67 19.44 46.36
C LEU A 883 20.30 19.52 47.08
N SER A 884 19.99 18.54 47.92
CA SER A 884 18.76 18.51 48.71
C SER A 884 18.70 19.62 49.78
N SER A 885 19.84 19.99 50.39
CA SER A 885 19.87 21.08 51.37
C SER A 885 19.76 22.46 50.70
N TYR A 886 20.36 22.66 49.51
CA TYR A 886 20.24 23.90 48.76
C TYR A 886 18.82 24.20 48.24
N LEU A 887 18.01 23.17 47.99
CA LEU A 887 16.62 23.32 47.51
C LEU A 887 15.58 23.59 48.62
N SER A 888 16.01 23.67 49.89
CA SER A 888 15.11 23.79 51.05
C SER A 888 14.47 25.17 51.27
N ASN A 889 14.91 26.21 50.54
CA ASN A 889 14.52 27.61 50.77
C ASN A 889 13.69 28.27 49.65
N ILE A 890 12.96 27.50 48.83
CA ILE A 890 12.01 28.06 47.84
C ILE A 890 10.58 27.67 48.24
N SER A 891 9.83 28.63 48.75
CA SER A 891 8.40 28.47 49.03
C SER A 891 7.55 29.18 47.96
N PHE A 892 6.60 28.46 47.37
CA PHE A 892 5.58 29.01 46.49
C PHE A 892 4.20 28.72 47.08
N SER A 893 3.54 29.75 47.59
CA SER A 893 2.14 29.66 48.03
C SER A 893 1.21 29.79 46.82
N LEU A 894 0.47 28.73 46.48
CA LEU A 894 -0.64 28.83 45.55
C LEU A 894 -1.95 28.94 46.35
N HIS A 895 -2.60 30.09 46.30
CA HIS A 895 -3.89 30.29 46.98
C HIS A 895 -4.98 29.47 46.28
N VAL A 896 -5.66 28.61 47.05
CA VAL A 896 -6.83 27.86 46.56
C VAL A 896 -8.06 28.78 46.59
N SER A 897 -8.51 29.22 45.43
CA SER A 897 -9.85 29.76 45.24
C SER A 897 -10.81 28.63 44.88
N GLN A 898 -11.85 28.44 45.70
CA GLN A 898 -12.86 27.42 45.46
C GLN A 898 -13.77 27.83 44.30
N PHE A 899 -13.93 26.94 43.30
CA PHE A 899 -15.03 27.01 42.35
C PHE A 899 -15.82 25.69 42.35
N SER A 900 -17.12 25.82 42.54
CA SER A 900 -18.03 24.68 42.77
C SER A 900 -18.41 24.01 41.45
N PHE A 901 -17.93 22.79 41.22
CA PHE A 901 -18.37 21.98 40.09
C PHE A 901 -19.80 21.48 40.30
N SER A 902 -20.77 22.13 39.65
CA SER A 902 -22.10 21.58 39.48
C SER A 902 -22.05 20.40 38.51
N THR A 903 -22.59 19.25 38.92
CA THR A 903 -22.56 18.01 38.12
C THR A 903 -23.65 18.01 37.05
N THR A 904 -23.27 18.28 35.81
CA THR A 904 -24.06 17.89 34.62
C THR A 904 -23.25 16.93 33.77
N THR A 905 -23.59 15.64 33.81
CA THR A 905 -22.93 14.58 33.04
C THR A 905 -23.20 14.71 31.54
N PRO A 906 -22.16 14.87 30.69
CA PRO A 906 -22.28 14.55 29.27
C PRO A 906 -22.32 13.03 29.11
N SER A 907 -23.28 12.53 28.32
CA SER A 907 -23.25 11.12 27.88
C SER A 907 -21.95 10.83 27.11
N PRO A 908 -21.38 9.62 27.21
CA PRO A 908 -20.08 9.32 26.60
C PRO A 908 -20.13 9.49 25.08
N ALA A 909 -19.35 10.43 24.55
CA ALA A 909 -19.16 10.60 23.13
C ALA A 909 -18.56 9.30 22.53
N LEU A 910 -19.25 8.71 21.57
CA LEU A 910 -18.89 7.42 21.00
C LEU A 910 -17.58 7.53 20.22
N ILE A 911 -16.48 7.02 20.79
CA ILE A 911 -15.19 6.90 20.11
C ILE A 911 -15.38 6.01 18.88
N LYS A 912 -15.41 6.63 17.69
CA LYS A 912 -15.36 5.91 16.42
C LYS A 912 -13.97 5.32 16.24
N LEU A 913 -13.85 4.02 16.52
CA LEU A 913 -12.66 3.24 16.19
C LEU A 913 -12.34 3.30 14.69
N PRO A 914 -11.08 3.03 14.29
CA PRO A 914 -10.72 2.79 12.90
C PRO A 914 -11.58 1.67 12.26
N PRO A 915 -11.66 1.63 10.91
CA PRO A 915 -12.62 0.80 10.18
C PRO A 915 -12.32 -0.72 10.24
N ARG A 916 -12.60 -1.33 11.41
CA ARG A 916 -12.44 -2.76 11.70
C ARG A 916 -12.99 -3.65 10.58
N VAL A 917 -12.11 -4.33 9.86
CA VAL A 917 -12.46 -5.19 8.72
C VAL A 917 -13.41 -6.32 9.16
N GLY A 918 -14.67 -6.21 8.73
CA GLY A 918 -15.72 -7.20 8.97
C GLY A 918 -15.83 -8.22 7.84
N LEU A 919 -16.60 -9.29 8.05
CA LEU A 919 -16.78 -10.35 7.04
C LEU A 919 -17.38 -9.78 5.74
N LYS A 920 -18.31 -8.83 5.86
CA LYS A 920 -18.94 -8.13 4.73
C LYS A 920 -17.94 -7.41 3.80
N GLU A 921 -16.83 -6.90 4.33
CA GLU A 921 -15.80 -6.22 3.53
C GLU A 921 -14.73 -7.20 3.01
N TYR A 922 -14.47 -8.30 3.73
CA TYR A 922 -13.66 -9.42 3.24
C TYR A 922 -14.34 -10.20 2.08
N LEU A 923 -15.68 -10.28 2.09
CA LEU A 923 -16.50 -10.91 1.04
C LEU A 923 -16.89 -9.97 -0.11
N LYS A 924 -16.47 -8.70 -0.05
CA LYS A 924 -16.66 -7.74 -1.13
C LYS A 924 -15.92 -8.25 -2.37
N VAL A 925 -16.66 -8.45 -3.45
CA VAL A 925 -16.11 -8.94 -4.73
C VAL A 925 -14.94 -8.02 -5.16
N PRO A 926 -13.75 -8.57 -5.46
CA PRO A 926 -12.62 -7.79 -5.94
C PRO A 926 -12.94 -7.05 -7.25
N ALA A 927 -12.12 -6.04 -7.58
CA ALA A 927 -12.17 -5.43 -8.90
C ALA A 927 -11.87 -6.47 -9.99
N VAL A 928 -12.59 -6.40 -11.11
CA VAL A 928 -12.44 -7.36 -12.23
C VAL A 928 -11.07 -7.21 -12.91
N LYS A 929 -10.47 -6.02 -12.83
CA LYS A 929 -9.06 -5.75 -13.11
C LYS A 929 -8.32 -5.71 -11.77
N HIS A 930 -7.36 -6.62 -11.56
CA HIS A 930 -6.57 -6.77 -10.34
C HIS A 930 -5.11 -7.09 -10.65
N ASP A 931 -4.23 -6.98 -9.65
CA ASP A 931 -2.77 -7.16 -9.73
C ASP A 931 -2.31 -8.63 -9.64
N MET A 932 -3.07 -9.49 -8.95
CA MET A 932 -2.69 -10.89 -8.67
C MET A 932 -2.24 -11.69 -9.90
N ASP A 933 -1.15 -12.45 -9.74
CA ASP A 933 -0.62 -13.32 -10.79
C ASP A 933 -1.52 -14.55 -11.04
N GLU A 934 -1.20 -15.36 -12.06
CA GLU A 934 -2.01 -16.52 -12.43
C GLU A 934 -1.99 -17.67 -11.41
N LYS A 935 -0.91 -17.82 -10.64
CA LYS A 935 -0.83 -18.79 -9.54
C LYS A 935 -1.62 -18.28 -8.34
N GLU A 936 -1.47 -17.01 -7.99
CA GLU A 936 -2.19 -16.30 -6.94
C GLU A 936 -3.70 -16.31 -7.15
N LEU A 937 -4.14 -15.94 -8.36
CA LEU A 937 -5.55 -15.96 -8.77
C LEU A 937 -6.14 -17.38 -8.69
N LEU A 938 -5.47 -18.40 -9.25
CA LEU A 938 -5.94 -19.78 -9.19
C LEU A 938 -5.97 -20.31 -7.76
N TRP A 939 -4.97 -19.98 -6.94
CA TRP A 939 -4.92 -20.36 -5.52
C TRP A 939 -6.05 -19.73 -4.71
N ARG A 940 -6.27 -18.41 -4.83
CA ARG A 940 -7.37 -17.67 -4.17
C ARG A 940 -8.75 -18.17 -4.63
N ALA A 941 -8.91 -18.46 -5.92
CA ALA A 941 -10.13 -19.03 -6.48
C ALA A 941 -10.41 -20.48 -6.04
N SER A 942 -9.37 -21.23 -5.64
CA SER A 942 -9.50 -22.60 -5.14
C SER A 942 -10.04 -22.71 -3.71
N MET A 943 -10.29 -21.59 -3.02
CA MET A 943 -10.57 -21.59 -1.59
C MET A 943 -12.03 -21.88 -1.23
N THR A 944 -12.23 -22.76 -0.26
CA THR A 944 -13.54 -23.20 0.24
C THR A 944 -13.58 -23.22 1.78
N PRO A 945 -14.74 -22.94 2.41
CA PRO A 945 -14.89 -23.06 3.85
C PRO A 945 -15.22 -24.51 4.23
N ASN A 946 -14.56 -25.06 5.25
CA ASN A 946 -15.00 -26.34 5.84
C ASN A 946 -16.38 -26.21 6.51
N ILE A 947 -16.74 -25.02 7.01
CA ILE A 947 -18.10 -24.71 7.46
C ILE A 947 -18.99 -24.39 6.23
N ARG A 948 -19.80 -25.38 5.82
CA ARG A 948 -20.68 -25.29 4.62
C ARG A 948 -21.86 -24.32 4.77
N GLU A 949 -22.32 -24.07 5.98
CA GLU A 949 -23.41 -23.12 6.26
C GLU A 949 -22.86 -21.70 6.27
N PHE A 950 -23.48 -20.80 5.50
CA PHE A 950 -23.05 -19.41 5.41
C PHE A 950 -23.63 -18.61 6.60
N PRO A 951 -22.83 -17.84 7.36
CA PRO A 951 -23.32 -17.06 8.50
C PRO A 951 -24.03 -15.75 8.09
N PHE A 952 -24.48 -15.65 6.84
CA PHE A 952 -25.11 -14.49 6.22
C PHE A 952 -26.00 -14.93 5.05
N ASP A 953 -27.08 -14.21 4.81
CA ASP A 953 -27.94 -14.43 3.64
C ASP A 953 -27.22 -14.02 2.35
N ARG A 954 -27.39 -14.83 1.29
CA ARG A 954 -26.81 -14.57 -0.03
C ARG A 954 -27.74 -15.03 -1.14
N VAL A 955 -27.87 -14.22 -2.19
CA VAL A 955 -28.61 -14.60 -3.40
C VAL A 955 -27.65 -15.33 -4.36
N PRO A 956 -27.98 -16.55 -4.81
CA PRO A 956 -27.18 -17.26 -5.82
C PRO A 956 -27.06 -16.48 -7.13
N LYS A 957 -25.92 -16.61 -7.82
CA LYS A 957 -25.67 -15.95 -9.12
C LYS A 957 -25.21 -16.90 -10.21
N ILE A 958 -25.51 -16.52 -11.45
CA ILE A 958 -24.86 -17.06 -12.65
C ILE A 958 -23.72 -16.13 -13.07
N ALA A 959 -22.52 -16.69 -13.24
CA ALA A 959 -21.42 -16.04 -13.93
C ALA A 959 -21.52 -16.30 -15.44
N PHE A 960 -21.72 -15.23 -16.21
CA PHE A 960 -21.66 -15.26 -17.67
C PHE A 960 -20.25 -14.86 -18.12
N MET A 961 -19.51 -15.82 -18.64
CA MET A 961 -18.10 -15.68 -19.02
C MET A 961 -17.99 -15.62 -20.54
N PHE A 962 -17.52 -14.49 -21.07
CA PHE A 962 -17.38 -14.27 -22.50
C PHE A 962 -15.91 -14.39 -22.91
N LEU A 963 -15.61 -15.26 -23.87
CA LEU A 963 -14.29 -15.42 -24.47
C LEU A 963 -14.36 -14.91 -25.91
N THR A 964 -13.67 -13.81 -26.21
CA THR A 964 -13.85 -13.03 -27.44
C THR A 964 -12.51 -12.68 -28.11
N LYS A 965 -12.56 -12.38 -29.41
CA LYS A 965 -11.40 -11.84 -30.17
C LYS A 965 -11.35 -10.31 -30.20
N GLY A 966 -12.40 -9.64 -29.73
CA GLY A 966 -12.59 -8.19 -29.76
C GLY A 966 -13.87 -7.81 -28.99
N PRO A 967 -14.72 -6.90 -29.49
CA PRO A 967 -15.93 -6.48 -28.79
C PRO A 967 -16.94 -7.61 -28.61
N VAL A 968 -17.82 -7.46 -27.61
CA VAL A 968 -19.01 -8.32 -27.45
C VAL A 968 -20.07 -7.86 -28.45
N LEU A 969 -19.97 -8.33 -29.70
CA LEU A 969 -20.78 -7.88 -30.84
C LEU A 969 -22.31 -7.99 -30.65
N MET A 970 -22.77 -8.82 -29.72
CA MET A 970 -24.19 -9.00 -29.39
C MET A 970 -24.63 -8.22 -28.12
N ALA A 971 -23.81 -7.33 -27.58
CA ALA A 971 -24.05 -6.65 -26.28
C ALA A 971 -25.46 -6.01 -26.16
N PRO A 972 -26.02 -5.29 -27.15
CA PRO A 972 -27.37 -4.70 -27.04
C PRO A 972 -28.51 -5.74 -26.89
N LEU A 973 -28.30 -6.98 -27.33
CA LEU A 973 -29.25 -8.08 -27.10
C LEU A 973 -29.09 -8.65 -25.69
N TRP A 974 -27.85 -8.78 -25.22
CA TRP A 974 -27.53 -9.22 -23.86
C TRP A 974 -28.01 -8.20 -22.80
N GLU A 975 -27.92 -6.90 -23.07
CA GLU A 975 -28.53 -5.86 -22.23
C GLU A 975 -30.04 -6.08 -22.03
N LYS A 976 -30.78 -6.35 -23.11
CA LYS A 976 -32.22 -6.64 -23.03
C LYS A 976 -32.54 -7.94 -22.29
N PHE A 977 -31.62 -8.88 -22.25
CA PHE A 977 -31.71 -10.11 -21.46
C PHE A 977 -31.45 -9.84 -19.97
N PHE A 978 -30.39 -9.09 -19.63
CA PHE A 978 -29.97 -8.83 -18.25
C PHE A 978 -30.80 -7.77 -17.50
N LYS A 979 -31.41 -6.81 -18.22
CA LYS A 979 -32.15 -5.68 -17.64
C LYS A 979 -33.14 -6.13 -16.55
N GLY A 980 -33.07 -5.49 -15.38
CA GLY A 980 -34.00 -5.72 -14.27
C GLY A 980 -33.70 -6.95 -13.41
N HIS A 981 -32.60 -7.66 -13.67
CA HIS A 981 -32.19 -8.88 -12.94
C HIS A 981 -30.89 -8.66 -12.14
N ASP A 982 -30.57 -7.40 -11.84
CA ASP A 982 -29.36 -7.00 -11.14
C ASP A 982 -29.19 -7.72 -9.79
N GLY A 983 -27.98 -8.23 -9.56
CA GLY A 983 -27.66 -9.05 -8.38
C GLY A 983 -27.90 -10.56 -8.56
N LEU A 984 -28.63 -11.02 -9.58
CA LEU A 984 -28.79 -12.44 -9.93
C LEU A 984 -27.70 -12.99 -10.86
N TYR A 985 -26.82 -12.11 -11.38
CA TYR A 985 -25.76 -12.48 -12.30
C TYR A 985 -24.47 -11.68 -12.06
N SER A 986 -23.40 -12.14 -12.70
CA SER A 986 -22.14 -11.44 -12.87
C SER A 986 -21.60 -11.69 -14.29
N ILE A 987 -20.73 -10.81 -14.78
CA ILE A 987 -20.19 -10.86 -16.15
C ILE A 987 -18.68 -10.70 -16.11
N TYR A 988 -17.98 -11.53 -16.89
CA TYR A 988 -16.53 -11.49 -17.06
C TYR A 988 -16.22 -11.63 -18.55
N VAL A 989 -15.33 -10.79 -19.07
CA VAL A 989 -14.92 -10.79 -20.48
C VAL A 989 -13.42 -11.00 -20.58
N HIS A 990 -13.00 -12.05 -21.26
CA HIS A 990 -11.63 -12.21 -21.74
C HIS A 990 -11.64 -11.85 -23.22
N SER A 991 -10.82 -10.88 -23.59
CA SER A 991 -10.65 -10.43 -24.98
C SER A 991 -9.18 -10.36 -25.32
N SER A 992 -8.84 -10.51 -26.61
CA SER A 992 -7.45 -10.43 -27.09
C SER A 992 -6.70 -9.22 -26.51
N PRO A 993 -5.47 -9.38 -25.97
CA PRO A 993 -4.67 -8.26 -25.46
C PRO A 993 -4.46 -7.14 -26.49
N SER A 994 -4.27 -7.49 -27.76
CA SER A 994 -4.12 -6.55 -28.88
C SER A 994 -5.38 -5.75 -29.23
N TYR A 995 -6.51 -6.01 -28.56
CA TYR A 995 -7.72 -5.21 -28.69
C TYR A 995 -7.62 -3.94 -27.84
N ASN A 996 -7.24 -2.83 -28.50
CA ASN A 996 -6.91 -1.54 -27.90
C ASN A 996 -8.06 -0.50 -27.86
N GLU A 997 -9.29 -0.88 -28.22
CA GLU A 997 -10.45 -0.01 -28.03
C GLU A 997 -10.82 0.14 -26.54
N SER A 998 -11.55 1.20 -26.22
CA SER A 998 -12.03 1.52 -24.86
C SER A 998 -12.92 0.41 -24.27
N ASP A 999 -13.08 0.40 -22.93
CA ASP A 999 -14.07 -0.48 -22.29
C ASP A 999 -15.46 -0.22 -22.92
N PRO A 1000 -16.30 -1.24 -23.17
CA PRO A 1000 -17.47 -1.08 -24.04
C PRO A 1000 -18.49 -0.05 -23.54
N GLU A 1001 -19.06 0.74 -24.46
CA GLU A 1001 -20.13 1.73 -24.16
C GLU A 1001 -21.36 1.11 -23.49
N SER A 1002 -21.55 -0.21 -23.66
CA SER A 1002 -22.60 -0.99 -23.01
C SER A 1002 -22.52 -0.90 -21.48
N PRO A 1003 -23.52 -0.32 -20.78
CA PRO A 1003 -23.48 -0.17 -19.33
C PRO A 1003 -23.37 -1.48 -18.54
N VAL A 1004 -23.75 -2.60 -19.17
CA VAL A 1004 -23.72 -3.94 -18.58
C VAL A 1004 -22.32 -4.59 -18.69
N PHE A 1005 -21.60 -4.33 -19.79
CA PHE A 1005 -20.26 -4.87 -20.07
C PHE A 1005 -19.11 -3.92 -19.72
N HIS A 1006 -19.39 -2.64 -19.44
CA HIS A 1006 -18.40 -1.68 -18.93
C HIS A 1006 -17.68 -2.22 -17.68
N GLY A 1007 -16.35 -2.10 -17.63
CA GLY A 1007 -15.52 -2.58 -16.52
C GLY A 1007 -15.49 -4.11 -16.32
N ARG A 1008 -16.05 -4.93 -17.23
CA ARG A 1008 -16.09 -6.41 -17.09
C ARG A 1008 -14.89 -7.15 -17.71
N ARG A 1009 -13.93 -6.45 -18.33
CA ARG A 1009 -12.73 -7.04 -18.96
C ARG A 1009 -11.74 -7.51 -17.89
N ILE A 1010 -11.46 -8.82 -17.82
CA ILE A 1010 -10.46 -9.41 -16.91
C ILE A 1010 -9.03 -9.23 -17.45
N PRO A 1011 -7.98 -9.36 -16.61
CA PRO A 1011 -6.60 -9.52 -17.07
C PRO A 1011 -6.49 -10.67 -18.08
N SER A 1012 -6.27 -10.30 -19.34
CA SER A 1012 -6.31 -11.19 -20.49
C SER A 1012 -4.90 -11.47 -21.02
N LYS A 1013 -4.73 -12.60 -21.70
CA LYS A 1013 -3.48 -13.05 -22.35
C LYS A 1013 -3.82 -13.55 -23.76
N ASP A 1014 -2.85 -13.65 -24.65
CA ASP A 1014 -3.06 -14.15 -26.00
C ASP A 1014 -3.50 -15.63 -26.02
N VAL A 1015 -4.41 -15.94 -26.94
CA VAL A 1015 -5.11 -17.23 -27.03
C VAL A 1015 -5.08 -17.70 -28.47
N LEU A 1016 -4.66 -18.95 -28.68
CA LEU A 1016 -4.62 -19.59 -30.00
C LEU A 1016 -5.61 -20.76 -30.03
N TRP A 1017 -6.39 -20.87 -31.11
CA TRP A 1017 -7.34 -21.97 -31.27
C TRP A 1017 -6.62 -23.32 -31.38
N GLY A 1018 -7.19 -24.35 -30.76
CA GLY A 1018 -6.60 -25.68 -30.66
C GLY A 1018 -5.51 -25.86 -29.59
N ASN A 1019 -4.98 -24.76 -29.03
CA ASN A 1019 -3.81 -24.77 -28.15
C ASN A 1019 -4.21 -24.68 -26.65
N ALA A 1020 -3.33 -25.13 -25.76
CA ALA A 1020 -3.60 -25.20 -24.33
C ALA A 1020 -3.86 -23.81 -23.67
N ASN A 1021 -3.37 -22.71 -24.26
CA ASN A 1021 -3.64 -21.35 -23.77
C ASN A 1021 -5.12 -20.93 -23.90
N MET A 1022 -5.92 -21.62 -24.73
CA MET A 1022 -7.39 -21.49 -24.72
C MET A 1022 -7.97 -21.94 -23.36
N ILE A 1023 -7.58 -23.12 -22.89
CA ILE A 1023 -7.97 -23.64 -21.57
C ILE A 1023 -7.43 -22.75 -20.43
N GLU A 1024 -6.26 -22.12 -20.59
CA GLU A 1024 -5.76 -21.15 -19.62
C GLU A 1024 -6.69 -19.93 -19.51
N ALA A 1025 -7.21 -19.41 -20.63
CA ALA A 1025 -8.20 -18.34 -20.61
C ALA A 1025 -9.53 -18.77 -19.97
N GLU A 1026 -10.00 -19.99 -20.23
CA GLU A 1026 -11.19 -20.56 -19.59
C GLU A 1026 -11.01 -20.71 -18.07
N ARG A 1027 -9.87 -21.24 -17.62
CA ARG A 1027 -9.53 -21.33 -16.19
C ARG A 1027 -9.37 -19.96 -15.54
N ARG A 1028 -8.88 -18.95 -16.27
CA ARG A 1028 -8.73 -17.57 -15.79
C ARG A 1028 -10.08 -16.85 -15.67
N LEU A 1029 -11.02 -17.09 -16.59
CA LEU A 1029 -12.42 -16.67 -16.50
C LEU A 1029 -13.11 -17.33 -15.30
N LEU A 1030 -13.00 -18.65 -15.16
CA LEU A 1030 -13.53 -19.39 -14.01
C LEU A 1030 -12.95 -18.87 -12.68
N ALA A 1031 -11.64 -18.60 -12.62
CA ALA A 1031 -11.00 -18.12 -11.40
C ALA A 1031 -11.49 -16.73 -11.00
N ASN A 1032 -11.57 -15.78 -11.95
CA ASN A 1032 -12.16 -14.46 -11.73
C ASN A 1032 -13.62 -14.57 -11.25
N ALA A 1033 -14.40 -15.45 -11.87
CA ALA A 1033 -15.78 -15.70 -11.51
C ALA A 1033 -15.95 -16.36 -10.13
N LEU A 1034 -14.99 -17.18 -9.69
CA LEU A 1034 -15.01 -17.82 -8.37
C LEU A 1034 -14.72 -16.84 -7.23
N LEU A 1035 -14.08 -15.70 -7.48
CA LEU A 1035 -13.84 -14.66 -6.46
C LEU A 1035 -15.14 -14.04 -5.93
N ASP A 1036 -16.23 -14.02 -6.70
CA ASP A 1036 -17.57 -13.79 -6.15
C ASP A 1036 -18.13 -15.12 -5.60
N ILE A 1037 -18.28 -15.19 -4.28
CA ILE A 1037 -18.78 -16.38 -3.61
C ILE A 1037 -20.27 -16.66 -3.90
N ALA A 1038 -21.03 -15.67 -4.38
CA ALA A 1038 -22.42 -15.82 -4.78
C ALA A 1038 -22.56 -16.60 -6.09
N ASN A 1039 -21.57 -16.56 -7.00
CA ASN A 1039 -21.59 -17.32 -8.25
C ASN A 1039 -21.63 -18.83 -7.98
N GLN A 1040 -22.77 -19.47 -8.30
CA GLN A 1040 -22.99 -20.92 -8.15
C GLN A 1040 -22.96 -21.66 -9.49
N ARG A 1041 -23.16 -20.94 -10.60
CA ARG A 1041 -23.31 -21.45 -11.96
C ARG A 1041 -22.42 -20.66 -12.91
N PHE A 1042 -21.74 -21.34 -13.84
CA PHE A 1042 -20.67 -20.76 -14.66
C PHE A 1042 -20.89 -21.14 -16.12
N VAL A 1043 -21.26 -20.17 -16.96
CA VAL A 1043 -21.60 -20.37 -18.37
C VAL A 1043 -20.52 -19.74 -19.25
N LEU A 1044 -19.90 -20.53 -20.14
CA LEU A 1044 -18.93 -20.03 -21.11
C LEU A 1044 -19.60 -19.72 -22.46
N LEU A 1045 -19.37 -18.51 -22.98
CA LEU A 1045 -20.00 -17.96 -24.17
C LEU A 1045 -18.99 -17.28 -25.11
N SER A 1046 -19.36 -17.19 -26.39
CA SER A 1046 -18.58 -16.49 -27.43
C SER A 1046 -19.21 -15.17 -27.83
N GLU A 1047 -18.47 -14.34 -28.56
CA GLU A 1047 -18.94 -13.09 -29.18
C GLU A 1047 -20.15 -13.27 -30.13
N SER A 1048 -20.35 -14.49 -30.64
CA SER A 1048 -21.43 -14.88 -31.55
C SER A 1048 -22.56 -15.70 -30.89
N CYS A 1049 -22.61 -15.74 -29.54
CA CYS A 1049 -23.68 -16.39 -28.79
C CYS A 1049 -24.82 -15.42 -28.47
N ILE A 1050 -26.06 -15.95 -28.51
CA ILE A 1050 -27.29 -15.26 -28.12
C ILE A 1050 -28.06 -16.11 -27.08
N PRO A 1051 -28.80 -15.49 -26.13
CA PRO A 1051 -29.81 -16.19 -25.35
C PRO A 1051 -31.09 -16.39 -26.16
N ILE A 1052 -31.75 -17.54 -26.04
CA ILE A 1052 -33.02 -17.85 -26.74
C ILE A 1052 -34.25 -17.94 -25.82
N PHE A 1053 -34.04 -17.78 -24.51
CA PHE A 1053 -35.08 -17.62 -23.48
C PHE A 1053 -34.74 -16.41 -22.60
N ASN A 1054 -35.74 -15.84 -21.90
CA ASN A 1054 -35.52 -14.73 -20.99
C ASN A 1054 -34.72 -15.13 -19.73
N PHE A 1055 -34.22 -14.13 -19.00
CA PHE A 1055 -33.35 -14.37 -17.85
C PHE A 1055 -34.02 -15.23 -16.77
N SER A 1056 -35.28 -14.98 -16.42
CA SER A 1056 -35.98 -15.74 -15.37
C SER A 1056 -36.07 -17.24 -15.69
N THR A 1057 -36.33 -17.61 -16.95
CA THR A 1057 -36.31 -19.00 -17.41
C THR A 1057 -34.89 -19.60 -17.34
N VAL A 1058 -33.88 -18.89 -17.85
CA VAL A 1058 -32.48 -19.36 -17.83
C VAL A 1058 -31.96 -19.52 -16.38
N TYR A 1059 -32.27 -18.56 -15.51
CA TYR A 1059 -31.90 -18.57 -14.10
C TYR A 1059 -32.54 -19.73 -13.35
N THR A 1060 -33.85 -19.94 -13.53
CA THR A 1060 -34.58 -21.04 -12.89
C THR A 1060 -34.08 -22.40 -13.36
N TYR A 1061 -33.86 -22.56 -14.67
CA TYR A 1061 -33.32 -23.80 -15.27
C TYR A 1061 -31.94 -24.15 -14.69
N LEU A 1062 -31.02 -23.18 -14.65
CA LEU A 1062 -29.66 -23.43 -14.18
C LEU A 1062 -29.58 -23.62 -12.68
N MET A 1063 -30.28 -22.81 -11.87
CA MET A 1063 -30.26 -22.97 -10.42
C MET A 1063 -30.87 -24.29 -9.96
N ASN A 1064 -31.94 -24.76 -10.62
CA ASN A 1064 -32.59 -26.02 -10.28
C ASN A 1064 -31.91 -27.26 -10.90
N SER A 1065 -30.90 -27.11 -11.77
CA SER A 1065 -30.23 -28.26 -12.43
C SER A 1065 -29.51 -29.16 -11.42
N THR A 1066 -29.80 -30.46 -11.38
CA THR A 1066 -29.02 -31.42 -10.57
C THR A 1066 -27.67 -31.78 -11.20
N GLU A 1067 -27.45 -31.38 -12.45
CA GLU A 1067 -26.29 -31.73 -13.27
C GLU A 1067 -25.53 -30.49 -13.77
N ASN A 1068 -24.34 -30.77 -14.30
CA ASN A 1068 -23.51 -29.89 -15.13
C ASN A 1068 -23.79 -30.21 -16.60
N HIS A 1069 -23.62 -29.23 -17.49
CA HIS A 1069 -23.88 -29.38 -18.92
C HIS A 1069 -22.59 -29.18 -19.74
N VAL A 1070 -21.69 -30.16 -19.61
CA VAL A 1070 -20.52 -30.35 -20.47
C VAL A 1070 -20.82 -31.46 -21.46
N GLU A 1071 -20.69 -31.19 -22.75
CA GLU A 1071 -20.78 -32.22 -23.78
C GLU A 1071 -19.61 -33.21 -23.67
N SER A 1072 -19.88 -34.51 -23.64
CA SER A 1072 -18.81 -35.51 -23.48
C SER A 1072 -19.16 -36.85 -24.10
N TYR A 1073 -18.45 -37.21 -25.17
CA TYR A 1073 -18.63 -38.46 -25.91
C TYR A 1073 -17.30 -39.04 -26.41
N VAL A 1074 -17.32 -40.30 -26.82
CA VAL A 1074 -16.24 -40.90 -27.59
C VAL A 1074 -16.54 -40.68 -29.07
N LEU A 1075 -15.58 -40.15 -29.80
CA LEU A 1075 -15.62 -40.09 -31.26
C LEU A 1075 -14.42 -40.87 -31.81
N GLU A 1076 -14.68 -41.78 -32.73
CA GLU A 1076 -13.63 -42.54 -33.41
C GLU A 1076 -13.14 -41.83 -34.68
N GLY A 1077 -11.88 -42.04 -35.04
CA GLY A 1077 -11.26 -41.48 -36.23
C GLY A 1077 -10.44 -40.20 -35.98
N PRO A 1078 -9.92 -39.58 -37.07
CA PRO A 1078 -8.85 -38.57 -36.99
C PRO A 1078 -9.17 -37.32 -36.16
N VAL A 1079 -10.46 -36.95 -36.04
CA VAL A 1079 -10.91 -35.74 -35.32
C VAL A 1079 -11.43 -36.02 -33.91
N GLY A 1080 -11.25 -37.25 -33.41
CA GLY A 1080 -11.68 -37.72 -32.09
C GLY A 1080 -10.55 -38.42 -31.34
N ASN A 1081 -10.61 -39.75 -31.25
CA ASN A 1081 -9.55 -40.55 -30.62
C ASN A 1081 -8.20 -40.47 -31.37
N GLY A 1082 -8.19 -40.17 -32.67
CA GLY A 1082 -6.96 -39.94 -33.45
C GLY A 1082 -6.14 -38.72 -33.02
N ARG A 1083 -6.71 -37.81 -32.23
CA ARG A 1083 -6.01 -36.64 -31.66
C ARG A 1083 -5.30 -36.92 -30.33
N TYR A 1084 -5.54 -38.09 -29.72
CA TYR A 1084 -4.96 -38.45 -28.42
C TYR A 1084 -3.44 -38.69 -28.54
N SER A 1085 -2.67 -38.02 -27.68
CA SER A 1085 -1.21 -38.19 -27.59
C SER A 1085 -0.85 -39.35 -26.65
N PRO A 1086 -0.19 -40.43 -27.13
CA PRO A 1086 0.22 -41.55 -26.27
C PRO A 1086 1.16 -41.16 -25.12
N ARG A 1087 1.84 -40.01 -25.24
CA ARG A 1087 2.71 -39.42 -24.20
C ARG A 1087 1.95 -38.96 -22.95
N MET A 1088 0.61 -38.89 -22.99
CA MET A 1088 -0.22 -38.61 -21.80
C MET A 1088 -0.36 -39.82 -20.86
N ARG A 1089 0.14 -41.01 -21.24
CA ARG A 1089 0.18 -42.20 -20.37
C ARG A 1089 1.29 -42.07 -19.31
N PRO A 1090 1.11 -42.62 -18.10
CA PRO A 1090 -0.06 -43.33 -17.61
C PRO A 1090 -1.20 -42.42 -17.10
N GLY A 1091 -0.99 -41.09 -17.05
CA GLY A 1091 -1.91 -40.13 -16.42
C GLY A 1091 -3.31 -40.06 -17.03
N ILE A 1092 -3.41 -40.09 -18.36
CA ILE A 1092 -4.66 -40.18 -19.13
C ILE A 1092 -4.55 -41.34 -20.13
N GLN A 1093 -5.44 -42.32 -20.02
CA GLN A 1093 -5.54 -43.45 -20.94
C GLN A 1093 -6.48 -43.11 -22.11
N ILE A 1094 -6.24 -43.66 -23.30
CA ILE A 1094 -7.09 -43.38 -24.49
C ILE A 1094 -8.58 -43.68 -24.25
N LYS A 1095 -8.91 -44.71 -23.45
CA LYS A 1095 -10.29 -45.04 -23.05
C LYS A 1095 -10.99 -43.96 -22.21
N GLN A 1096 -10.23 -43.04 -21.61
CA GLN A 1096 -10.71 -41.91 -20.83
C GLN A 1096 -10.79 -40.62 -21.66
N TRP A 1097 -10.11 -40.55 -22.81
CA TRP A 1097 -10.19 -39.43 -23.75
C TRP A 1097 -11.62 -39.23 -24.23
N ARG A 1098 -12.09 -37.98 -24.23
CA ARG A 1098 -13.43 -37.59 -24.67
C ARG A 1098 -13.35 -36.38 -25.57
N LYS A 1099 -14.37 -36.22 -26.42
CA LYS A 1099 -14.62 -35.03 -27.21
C LYS A 1099 -15.88 -34.34 -26.71
N GLY A 1100 -15.94 -33.02 -26.87
CA GLY A 1100 -17.12 -32.21 -26.69
C GLY A 1100 -16.93 -30.78 -27.18
N SER A 1101 -18.02 -30.03 -27.21
CA SER A 1101 -18.06 -28.58 -27.36
C SER A 1101 -17.26 -27.87 -26.27
N GLN A 1102 -16.48 -26.87 -26.67
CA GLN A 1102 -15.85 -25.89 -25.77
C GLN A 1102 -16.88 -25.15 -24.90
N TRP A 1103 -18.12 -24.98 -25.37
CA TRP A 1103 -19.13 -24.14 -24.72
C TRP A 1103 -19.93 -24.95 -23.69
N PHE A 1104 -19.73 -24.66 -22.41
CA PHE A 1104 -20.27 -25.43 -21.29
C PHE A 1104 -21.09 -24.58 -20.30
N GLU A 1105 -21.87 -25.25 -19.47
CA GLU A 1105 -22.22 -24.78 -18.13
C GLU A 1105 -21.72 -25.75 -17.07
N ILE A 1106 -21.19 -25.23 -15.96
CA ILE A 1106 -20.78 -26.01 -14.79
C ILE A 1106 -21.18 -25.35 -13.46
N ASP A 1107 -21.38 -26.16 -12.43
CA ASP A 1107 -21.59 -25.73 -11.05
C ASP A 1107 -20.27 -25.35 -10.33
N ARG A 1108 -20.40 -24.61 -9.23
CA ARG A 1108 -19.25 -24.10 -8.47
C ARG A 1108 -18.27 -25.19 -8.01
N ALA A 1109 -18.73 -26.38 -7.66
CA ALA A 1109 -17.85 -27.44 -7.16
C ALA A 1109 -16.98 -28.00 -8.31
N LEU A 1110 -17.55 -28.17 -9.50
CA LEU A 1110 -16.77 -28.55 -10.68
C LEU A 1110 -15.84 -27.41 -11.13
N ALA A 1111 -16.29 -26.16 -11.08
CA ALA A 1111 -15.44 -24.99 -11.37
C ALA A 1111 -14.20 -24.94 -10.46
N ILE A 1112 -14.35 -25.21 -9.15
CA ILE A 1112 -13.25 -25.27 -8.18
C ILE A 1112 -12.26 -26.39 -8.52
N GLU A 1113 -12.73 -27.60 -8.83
CA GLU A 1113 -11.85 -28.71 -9.26
C GLU A 1113 -11.08 -28.37 -10.55
N VAL A 1114 -11.72 -27.68 -11.50
CA VAL A 1114 -11.09 -27.26 -12.77
C VAL A 1114 -10.04 -26.16 -12.57
N VAL A 1115 -10.26 -25.15 -11.72
CA VAL A 1115 -9.18 -24.17 -11.40
C VAL A 1115 -8.09 -24.80 -10.53
N SER A 1116 -8.40 -25.82 -9.74
CA SER A 1116 -7.44 -26.51 -8.86
C SER A 1116 -6.60 -27.60 -9.56
N ASP A 1117 -6.93 -27.99 -10.79
CA ASP A 1117 -6.22 -29.08 -11.47
C ASP A 1117 -4.72 -28.80 -11.68
N ARG A 1118 -3.89 -29.56 -10.97
CA ARG A 1118 -2.43 -29.64 -11.10
C ARG A 1118 -1.95 -30.97 -11.70
N LYS A 1119 -2.86 -31.86 -12.10
CA LYS A 1119 -2.54 -33.24 -12.52
C LYS A 1119 -2.81 -33.53 -14.00
N TYR A 1120 -3.97 -33.13 -14.52
CA TYR A 1120 -4.37 -33.49 -15.88
C TYR A 1120 -4.06 -32.37 -16.87
N PHE A 1121 -4.38 -31.12 -16.53
CA PHE A 1121 -4.09 -29.96 -17.36
C PHE A 1121 -2.61 -29.82 -17.76
N PRO A 1122 -1.59 -30.05 -16.90
CA PRO A 1122 -0.19 -30.01 -17.33
C PRO A 1122 0.17 -31.07 -18.38
N LEU A 1123 -0.57 -32.19 -18.46
CA LEU A 1123 -0.41 -33.17 -19.53
C LEU A 1123 -0.97 -32.65 -20.86
N PHE A 1124 -2.05 -31.85 -20.84
CA PHE A 1124 -2.52 -31.14 -22.02
C PHE A 1124 -1.50 -30.07 -22.46
N GLN A 1125 -1.03 -29.19 -21.56
CA GLN A 1125 0.01 -28.20 -21.89
C GLN A 1125 1.26 -28.84 -22.52
N LYS A 1126 1.74 -29.97 -21.96
CA LYS A 1126 3.00 -30.60 -22.37
C LYS A 1126 2.87 -31.54 -23.58
N HIS A 1127 1.69 -32.09 -23.85
CA HIS A 1127 1.52 -33.18 -24.83
C HIS A 1127 0.37 -33.00 -25.83
N CYS A 1128 -0.45 -31.94 -25.72
CA CYS A 1128 -1.52 -31.61 -26.66
C CYS A 1128 -1.10 -30.49 -27.61
N THR A 1129 -0.13 -30.78 -28.49
CA THR A 1129 0.42 -29.83 -29.46
C THR A 1129 -0.04 -30.13 -30.89
N GLY A 1130 -0.09 -29.11 -31.75
CA GLY A 1130 -0.54 -29.25 -33.13
C GLY A 1130 -2.01 -29.65 -33.25
N GLN A 1131 -2.30 -30.74 -33.96
CA GLN A 1131 -3.66 -31.19 -34.29
C GLN A 1131 -4.44 -31.82 -33.10
N CYS A 1132 -4.08 -31.50 -31.85
CA CYS A 1132 -4.68 -32.11 -30.66
C CYS A 1132 -5.98 -31.43 -30.18
N TYR A 1133 -6.12 -30.10 -30.35
CA TYR A 1133 -7.29 -29.30 -29.98
C TYR A 1133 -7.73 -29.41 -28.51
N ALA A 1134 -6.92 -28.84 -27.61
CA ALA A 1134 -7.14 -28.93 -26.16
C ALA A 1134 -8.54 -28.48 -25.71
N ASP A 1135 -9.12 -27.48 -26.38
CA ASP A 1135 -10.46 -26.91 -26.17
C ASP A 1135 -11.62 -27.86 -26.46
N GLU A 1136 -11.45 -28.84 -27.36
CA GLU A 1136 -12.47 -29.85 -27.65
C GLU A 1136 -12.34 -31.11 -26.76
N HIS A 1137 -11.32 -31.18 -25.90
CA HIS A 1137 -10.88 -32.43 -25.27
C HIS A 1137 -10.56 -32.37 -23.77
N TYR A 1138 -10.11 -31.23 -23.21
CA TYR A 1138 -9.72 -31.13 -21.79
C TYR A 1138 -10.89 -31.35 -20.82
N LEU A 1139 -11.87 -30.45 -20.82
CA LEU A 1139 -12.98 -30.49 -19.86
C LEU A 1139 -13.84 -31.76 -20.00
N PRO A 1140 -14.21 -32.24 -21.21
CA PRO A 1140 -14.93 -33.51 -21.38
C PRO A 1140 -14.18 -34.71 -20.77
N THR A 1141 -12.86 -34.77 -20.95
CA THR A 1141 -11.99 -35.82 -20.37
C THR A 1141 -11.93 -35.69 -18.85
N PHE A 1142 -11.68 -34.49 -18.32
CA PHE A 1142 -11.60 -34.22 -16.88
C PHE A 1142 -12.91 -34.58 -16.15
N VAL A 1143 -14.05 -34.10 -16.66
CA VAL A 1143 -15.38 -34.36 -16.11
C VAL A 1143 -15.70 -35.85 -16.14
N THR A 1144 -15.38 -36.54 -17.24
CA THR A 1144 -15.61 -37.99 -17.33
C THR A 1144 -14.73 -38.79 -16.36
N MET A 1145 -13.53 -38.31 -16.05
CA MET A 1145 -12.61 -38.97 -15.10
C MET A 1145 -12.91 -38.69 -13.63
N LYS A 1146 -13.62 -37.58 -13.30
CA LYS A 1146 -13.88 -37.14 -11.92
C LYS A 1146 -15.35 -37.07 -11.51
N HIS A 1147 -16.24 -36.67 -12.42
CA HIS A 1147 -17.61 -36.20 -12.12
C HIS A 1147 -18.69 -36.75 -13.06
N ALA A 1148 -18.44 -37.84 -13.80
CA ALA A 1148 -19.36 -38.38 -14.81
C ALA A 1148 -20.82 -38.60 -14.34
N LYS A 1149 -21.04 -38.89 -13.05
CA LYS A 1149 -22.39 -39.04 -12.44
C LYS A 1149 -23.14 -37.73 -12.16
N ARG A 1150 -22.54 -36.57 -12.45
CA ARG A 1150 -23.10 -35.22 -12.25
C ARG A 1150 -23.08 -34.41 -13.55
N ASN A 1151 -22.97 -35.07 -14.70
CA ASN A 1151 -22.84 -34.43 -16.00
C ASN A 1151 -23.83 -35.02 -17.01
N SER A 1152 -24.63 -34.16 -17.64
CA SER A 1152 -25.66 -34.54 -18.62
C SER A 1152 -25.10 -35.01 -19.97
N ASN A 1153 -23.78 -34.89 -20.16
CA ASN A 1153 -23.02 -35.23 -21.39
C ASN A 1153 -23.44 -34.44 -22.64
N ARG A 1154 -24.16 -33.32 -22.47
CA ARG A 1154 -24.62 -32.40 -23.52
C ARG A 1154 -24.31 -30.93 -23.17
N THR A 1155 -24.23 -30.07 -24.18
CA THR A 1155 -24.15 -28.61 -24.00
C THR A 1155 -25.54 -27.95 -24.02
N LEU A 1156 -25.64 -26.74 -23.45
CA LEU A 1156 -26.82 -25.86 -23.54
C LEU A 1156 -26.75 -24.85 -24.70
N THR A 1157 -25.71 -24.92 -25.55
CA THR A 1157 -25.52 -24.03 -26.71
C THR A 1157 -25.86 -24.75 -28.02
N TRP A 1158 -26.91 -24.32 -28.71
CA TRP A 1158 -27.30 -24.85 -30.02
C TRP A 1158 -26.37 -24.36 -31.15
N VAL A 1159 -26.06 -25.28 -32.07
CA VAL A 1159 -25.29 -25.04 -33.30
C VAL A 1159 -25.82 -25.94 -34.43
N ASP A 1160 -25.75 -25.43 -35.67
CA ASP A 1160 -26.15 -26.17 -36.87
C ASP A 1160 -24.92 -26.71 -37.62
N TRP A 1161 -24.87 -28.02 -37.83
CA TRP A 1161 -23.83 -28.70 -38.61
C TRP A 1161 -24.33 -29.25 -39.96
N SER A 1162 -25.61 -29.06 -40.30
CA SER A 1162 -26.26 -29.63 -41.50
C SER A 1162 -25.62 -29.21 -42.83
N ARG A 1163 -24.97 -28.04 -42.86
CA ARG A 1163 -24.26 -27.51 -44.04
C ARG A 1163 -22.87 -28.12 -44.26
N GLY A 1164 -22.40 -28.95 -43.33
CA GLY A 1164 -21.08 -29.60 -43.38
C GLY A 1164 -19.89 -28.66 -43.18
N GLY A 1165 -18.68 -29.21 -43.35
CA GLY A 1165 -17.42 -28.48 -43.19
C GLY A 1165 -16.85 -28.47 -41.75
N PRO A 1166 -15.70 -27.81 -41.53
CA PRO A 1166 -14.97 -27.86 -40.26
C PRO A 1166 -15.58 -26.99 -39.13
N HIS A 1167 -16.62 -26.21 -39.42
CA HIS A 1167 -17.24 -25.26 -38.50
C HIS A 1167 -18.77 -25.26 -38.67
N PRO A 1168 -19.56 -25.04 -37.61
CA PRO A 1168 -21.01 -24.97 -37.75
C PRO A 1168 -21.44 -23.71 -38.51
N ALA A 1169 -22.60 -23.80 -39.14
CA ALA A 1169 -23.18 -22.80 -40.03
C ALA A 1169 -23.29 -21.41 -39.38
N LYS A 1170 -23.14 -20.37 -40.19
CA LYS A 1170 -23.34 -18.96 -39.79
C LYS A 1170 -24.74 -18.52 -40.19
N PHE A 1171 -25.36 -17.70 -39.35
CA PHE A 1171 -26.70 -17.15 -39.58
C PHE A 1171 -26.62 -15.64 -39.85
N LEU A 1172 -26.98 -15.26 -41.07
CA LEU A 1172 -27.10 -13.87 -41.53
C LEU A 1172 -28.50 -13.33 -41.23
N ARG A 1173 -28.65 -12.01 -41.33
CA ARG A 1173 -29.92 -11.28 -41.13
C ARG A 1173 -31.15 -11.94 -41.76
N THR A 1174 -31.06 -12.40 -43.01
CA THR A 1174 -32.20 -12.95 -43.75
C THR A 1174 -32.69 -14.28 -43.19
N GLU A 1175 -31.79 -15.09 -42.63
CA GLU A 1175 -32.05 -16.45 -42.15
C GLU A 1175 -32.66 -16.48 -40.74
N VAL A 1176 -32.50 -15.41 -39.95
CA VAL A 1176 -33.17 -15.28 -38.65
C VAL A 1176 -34.63 -14.91 -38.87
N THR A 1177 -35.53 -15.88 -38.69
CA THR A 1177 -36.99 -15.70 -38.72
C THR A 1177 -37.64 -16.10 -37.38
N THR A 1178 -38.92 -15.80 -37.21
CA THR A 1178 -39.72 -16.19 -36.05
C THR A 1178 -39.85 -17.71 -35.91
N GLU A 1179 -40.06 -18.40 -37.04
CA GLU A 1179 -40.23 -19.86 -37.12
C GLU A 1179 -38.90 -20.57 -36.84
N PHE A 1180 -37.80 -20.03 -37.35
CA PHE A 1180 -36.46 -20.50 -37.04
C PHE A 1180 -36.15 -20.41 -35.54
N LEU A 1181 -36.50 -19.28 -34.90
CA LEU A 1181 -36.24 -19.06 -33.48
C LEU A 1181 -37.08 -19.96 -32.57
N GLU A 1182 -38.37 -20.18 -32.86
CA GLU A 1182 -39.17 -21.14 -32.09
C GLU A 1182 -38.70 -22.59 -32.32
N ARG A 1183 -38.32 -22.96 -33.55
CA ARG A 1183 -37.78 -24.30 -33.85
C ARG A 1183 -36.54 -24.64 -33.02
N ILE A 1184 -35.63 -23.70 -32.77
CA ILE A 1184 -34.46 -23.94 -31.91
C ILE A 1184 -34.75 -23.87 -30.40
N ARG A 1185 -35.95 -23.38 -30.01
CA ARG A 1185 -36.42 -23.32 -28.61
C ARG A 1185 -37.19 -24.58 -28.18
N SER A 1186 -37.93 -25.22 -29.08
CA SER A 1186 -38.79 -26.36 -28.74
C SER A 1186 -38.73 -27.55 -29.71
N GLY A 1187 -37.89 -27.51 -30.74
CA GLY A 1187 -37.77 -28.55 -31.77
C GLY A 1187 -36.74 -29.66 -31.44
N SER A 1188 -36.53 -29.97 -30.16
CA SER A 1188 -35.62 -31.02 -29.69
C SER A 1188 -36.07 -31.51 -28.31
N ASP A 1189 -36.08 -32.82 -28.08
CA ASP A 1189 -36.33 -33.43 -26.77
C ASP A 1189 -35.01 -33.90 -26.12
N CYS A 1190 -34.94 -33.84 -24.80
CA CYS A 1190 -33.80 -34.25 -24.01
C CYS A 1190 -34.17 -34.42 -22.52
N VAL A 1191 -33.27 -35.02 -21.74
CA VAL A 1191 -33.44 -35.16 -20.30
C VAL A 1191 -32.93 -33.92 -19.56
N TYR A 1192 -33.70 -33.49 -18.55
CA TYR A 1192 -33.34 -32.50 -17.53
C TYR A 1192 -33.85 -32.99 -16.16
N ASN A 1193 -32.96 -33.09 -15.17
CA ASN A 1193 -33.26 -33.60 -13.82
C ASN A 1193 -34.01 -34.95 -13.82
N GLY A 1194 -33.72 -35.83 -14.78
CA GLY A 1194 -34.36 -37.14 -14.95
C GLY A 1194 -35.68 -37.15 -15.72
N ASN A 1195 -36.25 -35.99 -16.07
CA ASN A 1195 -37.49 -35.88 -16.85
C ASN A 1195 -37.21 -35.43 -18.30
N HIS A 1196 -38.05 -35.83 -19.25
CA HIS A 1196 -38.01 -35.33 -20.62
C HIS A 1196 -38.50 -33.87 -20.71
N THR A 1197 -37.89 -33.08 -21.60
CA THR A 1197 -38.26 -31.68 -21.84
C THR A 1197 -37.85 -31.22 -23.24
N ASN A 1198 -38.65 -30.33 -23.82
CA ASN A 1198 -38.33 -29.67 -25.08
C ASN A 1198 -37.35 -28.49 -24.91
N THR A 1199 -37.04 -28.08 -23.67
CA THR A 1199 -36.13 -26.95 -23.37
C THR A 1199 -34.67 -27.44 -23.27
N CYS A 1200 -34.11 -27.81 -24.43
CA CYS A 1200 -32.78 -28.42 -24.49
C CYS A 1200 -31.62 -27.41 -24.56
N PHE A 1201 -31.83 -26.26 -25.19
CA PHE A 1201 -30.80 -25.24 -25.38
C PHE A 1201 -31.27 -23.92 -24.77
N LEU A 1202 -30.37 -23.23 -24.06
CA LEU A 1202 -30.63 -21.90 -23.49
C LEU A 1202 -29.98 -20.79 -24.34
N PHE A 1203 -28.96 -21.16 -25.11
CA PHE A 1203 -28.18 -20.28 -25.96
C PHE A 1203 -28.08 -20.87 -27.38
N ALA A 1204 -27.81 -20.02 -28.36
CA ALA A 1204 -27.50 -20.42 -29.73
C ALA A 1204 -26.30 -19.63 -30.25
N ARG A 1205 -25.49 -20.20 -31.16
CA ARG A 1205 -24.22 -19.61 -31.62
C ARG A 1205 -24.17 -19.39 -33.14
N LYS A 1206 -23.16 -18.62 -33.60
CA LYS A 1206 -22.81 -18.31 -35.00
C LYS A 1206 -23.73 -17.30 -35.70
N PHE A 1207 -24.43 -16.47 -34.93
CA PHE A 1207 -25.14 -15.30 -35.47
C PHE A 1207 -24.13 -14.24 -35.89
N TRP A 1208 -24.33 -13.66 -37.08
CA TRP A 1208 -23.48 -12.60 -37.62
C TRP A 1208 -23.96 -11.22 -37.16
N PRO A 1209 -23.09 -10.19 -37.04
CA PRO A 1209 -23.50 -8.88 -36.51
C PRO A 1209 -24.68 -8.23 -37.25
N ASN A 1210 -24.80 -8.46 -38.57
CA ASN A 1210 -25.93 -7.94 -39.35
C ASN A 1210 -27.30 -8.55 -38.99
N ALA A 1211 -27.35 -9.62 -38.19
CA ALA A 1211 -28.60 -10.20 -37.69
C ALA A 1211 -29.13 -9.50 -36.42
N LEU A 1212 -28.33 -8.61 -35.80
CA LEU A 1212 -28.66 -7.99 -34.52
C LEU A 1212 -29.98 -7.19 -34.56
N ASP A 1213 -30.31 -6.50 -35.67
CA ASP A 1213 -31.56 -5.74 -35.78
C ASP A 1213 -32.81 -6.64 -35.70
N ARG A 1214 -32.81 -7.79 -36.41
CA ARG A 1214 -33.89 -8.78 -36.35
C ARG A 1214 -33.96 -9.43 -34.98
N LEU A 1215 -32.82 -9.77 -34.38
CA LEU A 1215 -32.76 -10.34 -33.03
C LEU A 1215 -33.37 -9.38 -32.00
N LEU A 1216 -33.00 -8.09 -32.03
CA LEU A 1216 -33.58 -7.05 -31.17
C LEU A 1216 -35.08 -6.84 -31.43
N ARG A 1217 -35.55 -6.97 -32.68
CA ARG A 1217 -36.97 -6.87 -33.07
C ARG A 1217 -37.80 -8.08 -32.63
N PHE A 1218 -37.21 -9.27 -32.57
CA PHE A 1218 -37.91 -10.51 -32.20
C PHE A 1218 -37.77 -10.85 -30.71
N ALA A 1219 -36.75 -10.34 -30.01
CA ALA A 1219 -36.51 -10.66 -28.60
C ALA A 1219 -37.69 -10.40 -27.65
N PRO A 1220 -38.48 -9.31 -27.76
CA PRO A 1220 -39.67 -9.12 -26.93
C PRO A 1220 -40.82 -10.10 -27.28
N LYS A 1221 -40.88 -10.55 -28.54
CA LYS A 1221 -41.96 -11.40 -29.04
C LYS A 1221 -41.72 -12.88 -28.72
N ILE A 1222 -40.58 -13.42 -29.18
CA ILE A 1222 -40.24 -14.83 -29.12
C ILE A 1222 -39.43 -15.15 -27.87
N MET A 1223 -38.34 -14.42 -27.61
CA MET A 1223 -37.47 -14.70 -26.46
C MET A 1223 -38.03 -14.16 -25.13
N HIS A 1224 -39.10 -13.36 -25.20
CA HIS A 1224 -39.83 -12.71 -24.09
C HIS A 1224 -38.97 -11.80 -23.21
N PHE A 1225 -38.08 -11.00 -23.82
CA PHE A 1225 -37.29 -9.99 -23.10
C PHE A 1225 -38.12 -8.71 -22.89
N ASN A 1226 -38.18 -8.19 -21.66
CA ASN A 1226 -39.05 -7.05 -21.27
C ASN A 1226 -40.56 -7.39 -21.33
N LYS A 1227 -40.94 -8.57 -20.83
CA LYS A 1227 -42.30 -8.91 -20.39
C LYS A 1227 -42.33 -9.02 -18.87
#